data_AF-A0AAN6GIA6-F1
#
_entry.id   AF-A0AAN6GIA6-F1
#
_cell.length_a   1.000
_cell.length_b   1.000
_cell.length_c   1.000
_cell.angle_alpha   90.00
_cell.angle_beta   90.00
_cell.angle_gamma   90.00
#
_symmetry.space_group_name_H-M   'P 1'
#
loop_
_entity.id
_entity.type
_entity.pdbx_description
1 polymer ?
#
loop_
_entity_poly.entity_id
_entity_poly.type
_entity_poly.pdbx_seq_one_letter_code
_entity_poly.pdbx_strand_id
1 'polypeptide(L)'
;MSVEGSDYQQHQQQQQQRVVQAVARLVRVRSKDGIFRFDLQASDDAGLLITKTLETTDNADPASLTFSNQPRGGEFPAETLRGKTLGELGIAHGHLLYAGYKQREGAANGSQAPADSQPSSSAAAAPAKAAPADKGKKSNAWETIKEDAVDVILEKQDGKILRPKDAKFCRHGDKAMCDYCMPLEPYDAAYHAEHKIKHLSFHAYLRQKDVLTNSNSKGSSYIPPLDPVSYQVLSPCPSGTHPSWPAGICSKCQPSAITLLRQNYRMVDHVEFASASLIENLLGFWRKTGQQRFGFLVGRYEPYTVTNEATTVAAGGAGSTGKKIAGVPLGIKAVVEAIHEPPQEGEIDGLTIGTPWEDQARIEALAQKCVSQAEGFAKGLGCQFLGMIYTDLTPADPTFEDKSLVGKVLPKRHKDSYFLSGNEVVFAAHVQLANMSPSRFSRTGQFNSKFVTCVLSGTAPEAADPADEEAGGLDQIEWGAIDVRAYQVSEQAMALVQADLIEASVKPNVMRLKQSADKERYVPEVFYRYKNQYSIEVKESAKPTFPVEYLLVNVTHGFPNNPSPLFLSSDFPIENRPGLHDQSSEKALALVSSALQGAELHPLAQTGDADAKGKGRAVDDGTMEVRKRLVRALSDWHLFAFLDTSPLLEPGDIDVLANVVASHDPGAALDALLQRPGWQTLVALSKEQGGPGGGAGGGFGGINEDEDADLAAAIRASMAGVSDVPDSSPPRSAPPAPAVAPAAPPSPPIRTVPSASAAQVVEDDPYTFDGAADDYDFDDEDDDVFHDQDDEDEDEDMATSRRLTRDDSDVQISAVRRAATAAASSLTAAAGTGAGARAEDAILIDDEDEVFASAPSSTVHGTHEAAAAAAAAGGGSEAGVKVCPHCTYHNDPGAGDCDVCGLPI
;
A
#
# COMPACT_ATOMS: atom_id res chain seq x y z
N MET A 1 -16.73 14.69 99.40
CA MET A 1 -15.88 13.72 100.10
C MET A 1 -16.64 12.40 100.19
N SER A 2 -16.21 11.28 99.61
CA SER A 2 -15.04 11.07 98.74
C SER A 2 -15.27 9.83 97.86
N VAL A 3 -15.64 10.00 96.59
CA VAL A 3 -15.86 8.88 95.64
C VAL A 3 -15.31 9.20 94.23
N GLU A 4 -15.71 10.33 93.65
CA GLU A 4 -15.46 10.70 92.24
C GLU A 4 -13.96 10.87 91.84
N GLY A 5 -13.03 10.85 92.80
CA GLY A 5 -11.59 10.92 92.52
C GLY A 5 -10.95 9.60 92.10
N SER A 6 -11.57 8.45 92.40
CA SER A 6 -11.00 7.13 92.12
C SER A 6 -11.13 6.75 90.64
N ASP A 7 -12.35 6.88 90.10
CA ASP A 7 -12.66 6.43 88.75
C ASP A 7 -11.90 7.23 87.69
N TYR A 8 -11.67 8.52 87.91
CA TYR A 8 -10.89 9.35 86.99
C TYR A 8 -9.43 8.90 86.87
N GLN A 9 -8.80 8.44 87.96
CA GLN A 9 -7.45 7.89 87.92
C GLN A 9 -7.40 6.49 87.30
N GLN A 10 -8.41 5.64 87.56
CA GLN A 10 -8.52 4.35 86.87
C GLN A 10 -8.76 4.52 85.36
N HIS A 11 -9.61 5.48 84.95
CA HIS A 11 -9.85 5.77 83.55
C HIS A 11 -8.62 6.36 82.86
N GLN A 12 -7.82 7.20 83.53
CA GLN A 12 -6.55 7.68 82.98
C GLN A 12 -5.49 6.56 82.89
N GLN A 13 -5.38 5.65 83.85
CA GLN A 13 -4.50 4.48 83.70
C GLN A 13 -4.97 3.54 82.57
N GLN A 14 -6.28 3.29 82.45
CA GLN A 14 -6.85 2.44 81.41
C GLN A 14 -6.79 3.08 80.00
N GLN A 15 -6.75 4.41 79.92
CA GLN A 15 -6.45 5.14 78.68
C GLN A 15 -4.95 5.18 78.37
N GLN A 16 -4.06 5.36 79.35
CA GLN A 16 -2.60 5.26 79.12
C GLN A 16 -2.17 3.84 78.71
N GLN A 17 -2.84 2.80 79.22
CA GLN A 17 -2.68 1.42 78.75
C GLN A 17 -3.31 1.14 77.36
N ARG A 18 -3.96 2.13 76.73
CA ARG A 18 -4.54 2.02 75.37
C ARG A 18 -3.80 2.81 74.29
N VAL A 19 -2.64 3.41 74.59
CA VAL A 19 -1.81 4.15 73.61
C VAL A 19 -0.73 3.26 72.95
N VAL A 20 -0.81 1.93 73.10
CA VAL A 20 -0.01 0.96 72.33
C VAL A 20 -0.94 0.05 71.50
N GLN A 21 -1.80 0.67 70.69
CA GLN A 21 -2.58 -0.05 69.69
C GLN A 21 -1.75 -0.17 68.40
N ALA A 22 -1.43 -1.40 68.00
CA ALA A 22 -0.47 -1.66 66.93
C ALA A 22 -0.99 -1.26 65.54
N VAL A 23 -0.53 -0.12 65.03
CA VAL A 23 -0.78 0.29 63.63
C VAL A 23 0.13 -0.51 62.70
N ALA A 24 -0.46 -1.36 61.86
CA ALA A 24 0.28 -2.10 60.84
C ALA A 24 0.90 -1.15 59.79
N ARG A 25 2.19 -1.35 59.52
CA ARG A 25 2.95 -0.68 58.47
C ARG A 25 3.10 -1.62 57.29
N LEU A 26 2.55 -1.22 56.15
CA LEU A 26 2.74 -1.91 54.89
C LEU A 26 4.12 -1.54 54.33
N VAL A 27 5.14 -2.37 54.56
CA VAL A 27 6.47 -2.17 54.00
C VAL A 27 6.51 -2.79 52.60
N ARG A 28 7.06 -2.07 51.61
CA ARG A 28 7.19 -2.56 50.24
C ARG A 28 8.66 -2.90 49.96
N VAL A 29 8.94 -4.07 49.42
CA VAL A 29 10.31 -4.50 49.06
C VAL A 29 10.35 -4.86 47.58
N ARG A 30 11.20 -4.19 46.82
CA ARG A 30 11.46 -4.49 45.41
C ARG A 30 12.78 -5.23 45.27
N SER A 31 12.72 -6.47 44.79
CA SER A 31 13.89 -7.26 44.40
C SER A 31 13.95 -7.43 42.88
N LYS A 32 14.85 -8.30 42.40
CA LYS A 32 14.83 -8.81 41.02
C LYS A 32 13.64 -9.74 40.72
N ASP A 33 13.07 -10.36 41.75
CA ASP A 33 12.01 -11.39 41.62
C ASP A 33 10.60 -10.79 41.75
N GLY A 34 10.45 -9.54 42.22
CA GLY A 34 9.15 -8.87 42.28
C GLY A 34 9.10 -7.60 43.14
N ILE A 35 7.87 -7.11 43.39
CA ILE A 35 7.58 -6.10 44.43
C ILE A 35 6.65 -6.75 45.46
N PHE A 36 7.22 -7.12 46.59
CA PHE A 36 6.51 -7.76 47.69
C PHE A 36 6.03 -6.72 48.69
N ARG A 37 4.99 -7.07 49.45
CA ARG A 37 4.36 -6.22 50.46
C ARG A 37 4.26 -6.99 51.76
N PHE A 38 4.76 -6.39 52.85
CA PHE A 38 4.80 -7.03 54.16
C PHE A 38 4.14 -6.15 55.20
N ASP A 39 3.07 -6.66 55.80
CA ASP A 39 2.51 -6.07 57.02
C ASP A 39 3.42 -6.39 58.22
N LEU A 40 3.92 -5.33 58.84
CA LEU A 40 4.87 -5.34 59.95
C LEU A 40 4.53 -4.21 60.93
N GLN A 41 4.83 -4.35 62.21
CA GLN A 41 4.57 -3.32 63.22
C GLN A 41 5.76 -2.36 63.36
N ALA A 42 5.53 -1.17 63.93
CA ALA A 42 6.59 -0.21 64.21
C ALA A 42 7.67 -0.77 65.17
N SER A 43 7.28 -1.70 66.04
CA SER A 43 8.08 -2.40 67.03
C SER A 43 8.70 -3.72 66.54
N ASP A 44 8.39 -4.17 65.33
CA ASP A 44 8.99 -5.40 64.79
C ASP A 44 10.48 -5.19 64.53
N ASP A 45 11.28 -6.23 64.81
CA ASP A 45 12.70 -6.26 64.45
C ASP A 45 12.90 -6.37 62.94
N ALA A 46 13.93 -5.70 62.40
CA ALA A 46 14.30 -5.82 61.00
C ALA A 46 14.67 -7.26 60.58
N GLY A 47 15.05 -8.15 61.53
CA GLY A 47 15.18 -9.58 61.28
C GLY A 47 13.91 -10.24 60.72
N LEU A 48 12.72 -9.76 61.09
CA LEU A 48 11.45 -10.25 60.53
C LEU A 48 11.24 -9.79 59.08
N LEU A 49 11.68 -8.57 58.74
CA LEU A 49 11.71 -8.05 57.37
C LEU A 49 12.72 -8.83 56.50
N ILE A 50 13.88 -9.19 57.05
CA ILE A 50 14.89 -10.04 56.39
C ILE A 50 14.29 -11.41 56.06
N THR A 51 13.70 -12.09 57.05
CA THR A 51 13.09 -13.42 56.85
C THR A 51 11.97 -13.38 55.80
N LYS A 52 10.99 -12.47 55.94
CA LYS A 52 9.90 -12.34 54.96
C LYS A 52 10.42 -12.01 53.54
N THR A 53 11.49 -11.22 53.43
CA THR A 53 12.11 -10.93 52.13
C THR A 53 12.70 -12.19 51.53
N LEU A 54 13.49 -12.96 52.29
CA LEU A 54 14.12 -14.19 51.80
C LEU A 54 13.09 -15.27 51.40
N GLU A 55 12.00 -15.40 52.16
CA GLU A 55 10.87 -16.29 51.84
C GLU A 55 10.20 -15.96 50.49
N THR A 56 10.30 -14.73 50.01
CA THR A 56 9.74 -14.28 48.72
C THR A 56 10.75 -14.28 47.55
N THR A 57 11.93 -14.87 47.70
CA THR A 57 13.02 -14.74 46.70
C THR A 57 13.63 -16.06 46.26
N ASP A 58 13.78 -16.24 44.95
CA ASP A 58 14.16 -17.51 44.34
C ASP A 58 15.65 -17.80 44.51
N ASN A 59 15.96 -18.79 45.36
CA ASN A 59 17.31 -19.26 45.68
C ASN A 59 18.29 -18.14 46.11
N ALA A 60 17.81 -17.12 46.80
CA ALA A 60 18.65 -16.07 47.37
C ALA A 60 19.69 -16.65 48.36
N ASP A 61 20.91 -16.14 48.32
CA ASP A 61 21.89 -16.37 49.38
C ASP A 61 21.75 -15.31 50.49
N PRO A 62 21.33 -15.67 51.72
CA PRO A 62 21.09 -14.71 52.82
C PRO A 62 22.31 -13.87 53.19
N ALA A 63 23.52 -14.42 53.09
CA ALA A 63 24.76 -13.70 53.38
C ALA A 63 25.05 -12.56 52.38
N SER A 64 24.38 -12.57 51.23
CA SER A 64 24.50 -11.54 50.19
C SER A 64 23.37 -10.50 50.19
N LEU A 65 22.37 -10.62 51.08
CA LEU A 65 21.22 -9.72 51.09
C LEU A 65 21.60 -8.31 51.55
N THR A 66 21.16 -7.32 50.78
CA THR A 66 21.33 -5.88 51.03
C THR A 66 19.99 -5.16 50.91
N PHE A 67 19.85 -4.03 51.61
CA PHE A 67 18.74 -3.10 51.44
C PHE A 67 19.24 -1.68 51.12
N SER A 68 18.54 -0.97 50.24
CA SER A 68 18.71 0.47 49.99
C SER A 68 17.35 1.20 49.99
N ASN A 69 17.38 2.49 50.28
CA ASN A 69 16.25 3.41 50.12
C ASN A 69 16.20 4.07 48.71
N GLN A 70 17.12 3.73 47.81
CA GLN A 70 17.20 4.24 46.45
C GLN A 70 17.40 3.11 45.41
N PRO A 71 17.06 3.32 44.12
CA PRO A 71 17.14 2.28 43.09
C PRO A 71 18.57 1.77 42.78
N ARG A 72 19.60 2.56 43.10
CA ARG A 72 21.03 2.25 42.89
C ARG A 72 21.86 3.00 43.93
N GLY A 73 22.80 2.31 44.58
CA GLY A 73 23.66 2.90 45.62
C GLY A 73 22.94 3.03 46.97
N GLY A 74 23.71 3.32 48.03
CA GLY A 74 23.18 3.37 49.40
C GLY A 74 22.80 1.99 49.96
N GLU A 75 23.40 0.92 49.44
CA GLU A 75 23.15 -0.47 49.86
C GLU A 75 23.84 -0.80 51.19
N PHE A 76 23.06 -1.25 52.18
CA PHE A 76 23.53 -1.71 53.48
C PHE A 76 23.30 -3.23 53.62
N PRO A 77 24.27 -4.02 54.12
CA PRO A 77 24.08 -5.46 54.33
C PRO A 77 22.97 -5.72 55.34
N ALA A 78 22.00 -6.55 54.98
CA ALA A 78 20.73 -6.65 55.69
C ALA A 78 20.89 -7.10 57.15
N GLU A 79 21.81 -8.04 57.42
CA GLU A 79 22.14 -8.50 58.77
C GLU A 79 22.62 -7.38 59.73
N THR A 80 23.11 -6.24 59.22
CA THR A 80 23.48 -5.08 60.08
C THR A 80 22.28 -4.31 60.64
N LEU A 81 21.07 -4.67 60.20
CA LEU A 81 19.80 -4.13 60.67
C LEU A 81 19.16 -4.99 61.77
N ARG A 82 19.51 -6.28 61.86
CA ARG A 82 18.96 -7.21 62.86
C ARG A 82 19.26 -6.73 64.29
N GLY A 83 18.26 -6.75 65.16
CA GLY A 83 18.32 -6.18 66.51
C GLY A 83 17.93 -4.70 66.59
N LYS A 84 17.27 -4.14 65.56
CA LYS A 84 16.74 -2.76 65.54
C LYS A 84 15.30 -2.79 65.03
N THR A 85 14.44 -1.99 65.65
CA THR A 85 13.05 -1.90 65.24
C THR A 85 12.88 -1.14 63.92
N LEU A 86 11.85 -1.47 63.16
CA LEU A 86 11.48 -0.73 61.94
C LEU A 86 11.18 0.76 62.24
N GLY A 87 10.75 1.09 63.46
CA GLY A 87 10.63 2.45 63.96
C GLY A 87 11.96 3.21 64.01
N GLU A 88 12.97 2.63 64.65
CA GLU A 88 14.32 3.22 64.79
C GLU A 88 15.04 3.37 63.44
N LEU A 89 14.75 2.47 62.49
CA LEU A 89 15.29 2.52 61.13
C LEU A 89 14.55 3.52 60.20
N GLY A 90 13.54 4.24 60.69
CA GLY A 90 12.76 5.20 59.88
C GLY A 90 11.85 4.56 58.83
N ILE A 91 11.52 3.28 58.96
CA ILE A 91 10.71 2.53 58.00
C ILE A 91 9.22 2.78 58.28
N ALA A 92 8.69 3.85 57.69
CA ALA A 92 7.29 4.25 57.76
C ALA A 92 6.34 3.32 56.97
N HIS A 93 5.03 3.43 57.23
CA HIS A 93 4.01 2.77 56.41
C HIS A 93 4.12 3.25 54.95
N GLY A 94 4.12 2.32 54.00
CA GLY A 94 4.25 2.61 52.57
C GLY A 94 5.68 2.79 52.05
N HIS A 95 6.71 2.81 52.92
CA HIS A 95 8.11 2.95 52.50
C HIS A 95 8.50 1.81 51.53
N LEU A 96 9.13 2.17 50.40
CA LEU A 96 9.69 1.23 49.43
C LEU A 96 11.20 1.06 49.67
N LEU A 97 11.63 -0.17 49.91
CA LEU A 97 13.03 -0.58 49.99
C LEU A 97 13.41 -1.39 48.75
N TYR A 98 14.67 -1.27 48.32
CA TYR A 98 15.25 -2.03 47.22
C TYR A 98 16.15 -3.12 47.80
N ALA A 99 15.97 -4.37 47.37
CA ALA A 99 16.67 -5.54 47.91
C ALA A 99 17.56 -6.19 46.84
N GLY A 100 18.86 -6.29 47.12
CA GLY A 100 19.87 -6.92 46.26
C GLY A 100 20.50 -8.14 46.91
N TYR A 101 20.68 -9.22 46.14
CA TYR A 101 21.31 -10.48 46.59
C TYR A 101 21.81 -11.29 45.38
N LYS A 102 22.71 -12.23 45.65
CA LYS A 102 23.16 -13.27 44.71
C LYS A 102 22.29 -14.52 44.84
N GLN A 103 22.27 -15.35 43.80
CA GLN A 103 21.69 -16.69 43.87
C GLN A 103 22.71 -17.70 44.40
N ARG A 104 22.24 -18.69 45.16
CA ARG A 104 23.06 -19.75 45.76
C ARG A 104 23.35 -20.84 44.73
N GLU A 105 24.62 -21.12 44.47
CA GLU A 105 25.05 -22.10 43.46
C GLU A 105 25.07 -23.54 43.99
N GLY A 106 24.46 -24.47 43.24
CA GLY A 106 24.85 -25.89 43.22
C GLY A 106 24.04 -26.88 44.07
N ALA A 107 23.20 -27.67 43.40
CA ALA A 107 22.87 -29.05 43.80
C ALA A 107 22.36 -29.83 42.57
N ALA A 108 23.15 -30.79 42.07
CA ALA A 108 22.79 -31.59 40.90
C ALA A 108 22.86 -33.10 41.19
N ASN A 109 21.79 -33.81 40.82
CA ASN A 109 21.68 -35.26 40.64
C ASN A 109 20.85 -35.42 39.34
N GLY A 110 21.15 -36.31 38.39
CA GLY A 110 21.41 -37.74 38.55
C GLY A 110 20.11 -38.49 38.20
N SER A 111 20.00 -39.34 37.17
CA SER A 111 21.06 -40.10 36.49
C SER A 111 20.74 -40.50 35.04
N GLN A 112 21.81 -40.65 34.25
CA GLN A 112 22.04 -41.57 33.11
C GLN A 112 20.85 -42.21 32.36
N ALA A 113 20.86 -42.06 31.03
CA ALA A 113 20.36 -43.06 30.10
C ALA A 113 21.49 -44.03 29.67
N PRO A 114 21.20 -45.30 29.32
CA PRO A 114 22.14 -46.15 28.61
C PRO A 114 22.20 -45.76 27.11
N ALA A 115 23.33 -46.04 26.46
CA ALA A 115 23.51 -45.87 25.02
C ALA A 115 24.00 -47.18 24.40
N ASP A 116 23.77 -47.40 23.11
CA ASP A 116 24.58 -48.36 22.34
C ASP A 116 24.69 -48.05 20.84
N SER A 117 25.71 -48.67 20.24
CA SER A 117 26.31 -48.60 18.89
C SER A 117 25.54 -48.12 17.63
N GLN A 118 26.22 -47.19 16.93
CA GLN A 118 26.48 -47.07 15.47
C GLN A 118 26.46 -48.36 14.59
N PRO A 119 26.64 -48.29 13.24
CA PRO A 119 26.15 -47.32 12.23
C PRO A 119 25.74 -47.96 10.86
N SER A 120 24.99 -47.24 10.01
CA SER A 120 24.98 -47.48 8.54
C SER A 120 24.45 -46.28 7.75
N SER A 121 24.69 -46.23 6.43
CA SER A 121 24.57 -45.02 5.59
C SER A 121 23.63 -45.17 4.38
N SER A 122 22.73 -44.21 4.21
CA SER A 122 22.15 -43.79 2.91
C SER A 122 21.49 -42.40 3.05
N ALA A 123 21.21 -41.72 1.94
CA ALA A 123 20.76 -40.33 1.92
C ALA A 123 19.32 -40.15 1.39
N ALA A 124 18.56 -39.26 2.04
CA ALA A 124 17.34 -38.63 1.55
C ALA A 124 17.14 -37.30 2.33
N ALA A 125 16.35 -36.36 1.78
CA ALA A 125 16.25 -35.00 2.29
C ALA A 125 14.89 -34.65 2.94
N ALA A 126 14.87 -33.49 3.61
CA ALA A 126 13.74 -32.82 4.29
C ALA A 126 13.22 -33.46 5.62
N PRO A 127 12.58 -32.66 6.50
CA PRO A 127 12.61 -31.20 6.66
C PRO A 127 13.44 -30.77 7.89
N ALA A 128 13.82 -29.49 7.97
CA ALA A 128 14.59 -28.96 9.09
C ALA A 128 13.75 -28.87 10.38
N LYS A 129 14.11 -29.64 11.41
CA LYS A 129 13.60 -29.44 12.77
C LYS A 129 14.20 -28.17 13.37
N ALA A 130 13.39 -27.42 14.12
CA ALA A 130 13.82 -26.21 14.80
C ALA A 130 15.03 -26.45 15.71
N ALA A 131 16.02 -25.58 15.64
CA ALA A 131 17.13 -25.54 16.58
C ALA A 131 16.62 -25.25 18.01
N PRO A 132 17.30 -25.75 19.06
CA PRO A 132 16.93 -25.42 20.44
C PRO A 132 17.05 -23.90 20.65
N ALA A 133 15.94 -23.26 21.01
CA ALA A 133 15.90 -21.81 21.18
C ALA A 133 16.80 -21.37 22.34
N ASP A 134 17.82 -20.58 22.01
CA ASP A 134 18.65 -19.90 23.00
C ASP A 134 17.79 -18.95 23.86
N LYS A 135 18.13 -18.82 25.15
CA LYS A 135 17.40 -17.98 26.11
C LYS A 135 17.86 -16.52 26.10
N GLY A 136 18.11 -15.99 24.90
CA GLY A 136 18.10 -14.56 24.67
C GLY A 136 16.71 -13.98 24.94
N LYS A 137 16.63 -12.69 25.25
CA LYS A 137 15.35 -11.96 25.13
C LYS A 137 14.93 -12.05 23.66
N LYS A 138 13.70 -12.50 23.39
CA LYS A 138 13.10 -12.29 22.07
C LYS A 138 12.98 -10.78 21.87
N SER A 139 13.74 -10.22 20.94
CA SER A 139 13.46 -8.90 20.41
C SER A 139 12.09 -8.91 19.74
N ASN A 140 11.37 -7.80 19.84
CA ASN A 140 10.10 -7.66 19.14
C ASN A 140 10.36 -7.54 17.63
N ALA A 141 9.43 -7.99 16.78
CA ALA A 141 9.63 -8.05 15.34
C ALA A 141 10.06 -6.69 14.73
N TRP A 142 9.48 -5.61 15.25
CA TRP A 142 9.75 -4.23 14.84
C TRP A 142 11.10 -3.65 15.30
N GLU A 143 11.81 -4.28 16.23
CA GLU A 143 13.08 -3.77 16.78
C GLU A 143 14.29 -4.01 15.87
N THR A 144 14.20 -4.98 14.95
CA THR A 144 15.32 -5.44 14.12
C THR A 144 15.16 -5.14 12.63
N ILE A 145 14.14 -4.35 12.25
CA ILE A 145 13.76 -4.14 10.86
C ILE A 145 14.45 -2.91 10.27
N LYS A 146 14.95 -3.09 9.04
CA LYS A 146 15.49 -2.03 8.20
C LYS A 146 14.35 -1.49 7.32
N GLU A 147 13.93 -0.26 7.61
CA GLU A 147 12.95 0.47 6.80
C GLU A 147 13.61 1.06 5.53
N ASP A 148 12.78 1.51 4.58
CA ASP A 148 13.27 2.10 3.33
C ASP A 148 13.98 3.44 3.57
N ALA A 149 14.93 3.79 2.71
CA ALA A 149 15.71 5.03 2.83
C ALA A 149 14.83 6.30 2.83
N VAL A 150 13.68 6.25 2.12
CA VAL A 150 12.69 7.33 2.11
C VAL A 150 12.02 7.50 3.47
N ASP A 151 11.62 6.41 4.11
CA ASP A 151 10.95 6.44 5.42
C ASP A 151 11.89 6.92 6.52
N VAL A 152 13.11 6.38 6.53
CA VAL A 152 14.20 6.75 7.46
C VAL A 152 14.61 8.22 7.35
N ILE A 153 14.23 8.92 6.27
CA ILE A 153 14.48 10.35 6.08
C ILE A 153 13.23 11.19 6.39
N LEU A 154 12.04 10.79 5.94
CA LEU A 154 10.77 11.46 6.26
C LEU A 154 10.44 11.43 7.76
N GLU A 155 10.77 10.33 8.45
CA GLU A 155 10.60 10.20 9.91
C GLU A 155 11.35 11.29 10.69
N LYS A 156 12.46 11.79 10.15
CA LYS A 156 13.29 12.84 10.77
C LYS A 156 12.85 14.26 10.44
N GLN A 157 12.00 14.45 9.44
CA GLN A 157 11.43 15.74 9.07
C GLN A 157 10.16 15.98 9.88
N ASP A 158 10.04 17.13 10.56
CA ASP A 158 8.85 17.43 11.36
C ASP A 158 7.56 17.54 10.52
N GLY A 159 7.70 17.92 9.25
CA GLY A 159 6.61 18.06 8.29
C GLY A 159 5.76 19.30 8.53
N LYS A 160 6.21 20.23 9.38
CA LYS A 160 5.40 21.38 9.79
C LYS A 160 5.29 22.40 8.66
N ILE A 161 4.06 22.81 8.40
CA ILE A 161 3.70 23.70 7.29
C ILE A 161 3.76 25.14 7.81
N LEU A 162 4.72 25.93 7.33
CA LEU A 162 4.91 27.30 7.81
C LEU A 162 3.84 28.24 7.27
N ARG A 163 3.02 28.83 8.15
CA ARG A 163 2.04 29.86 7.78
C ARG A 163 2.65 31.26 7.84
N PRO A 164 2.28 32.18 6.93
CA PRO A 164 2.60 33.59 7.05
C PRO A 164 1.86 34.24 8.23
N LYS A 165 2.33 35.41 8.66
CA LYS A 165 1.66 36.22 9.69
C LYS A 165 0.37 36.83 9.13
N ASP A 166 -0.80 36.36 9.56
CA ASP A 166 -2.08 36.95 9.16
C ASP A 166 -2.19 38.42 9.60
N ALA A 167 -2.47 39.30 8.63
CA ALA A 167 -2.47 40.75 8.81
C ALA A 167 -3.69 41.33 9.56
N LYS A 168 -4.73 40.53 9.81
CA LYS A 168 -5.99 40.93 10.47
C LYS A 168 -6.07 40.41 11.91
N PHE A 169 -5.58 39.20 12.16
CA PHE A 169 -5.74 38.46 13.41
C PHE A 169 -4.46 38.34 14.25
N CYS A 170 -3.25 38.40 13.66
CA CYS A 170 -1.99 38.28 14.43
C CYS A 170 -1.64 39.55 15.22
N ARG A 171 -2.09 39.63 16.48
CA ARG A 171 -1.87 40.79 17.38
C ARG A 171 -0.52 40.75 18.12
N HIS A 172 0.57 40.48 17.41
CA HIS A 172 1.91 40.35 18.00
C HIS A 172 3.03 40.91 17.10
N GLY A 173 4.22 41.11 17.69
CA GLY A 173 5.43 41.51 16.96
C GLY A 173 6.00 40.37 16.10
N ASP A 174 6.94 40.71 15.20
CA ASP A 174 7.34 39.84 14.07
C ASP A 174 8.28 38.68 14.44
N LYS A 175 8.64 38.56 15.72
CA LYS A 175 9.38 37.42 16.31
C LYS A 175 8.54 36.61 17.31
N ALA A 176 7.25 36.92 17.42
CA ALA A 176 6.28 36.19 18.22
C ALA A 176 5.34 35.40 17.29
N MET A 177 4.53 34.54 17.88
CA MET A 177 3.65 33.60 17.18
C MET A 177 2.35 33.44 17.96
N CYS A 178 1.25 33.13 17.26
CA CYS A 178 -0.06 32.81 17.85
C CYS A 178 -0.79 31.80 16.98
N ASP A 179 -1.96 31.36 17.42
CA ASP A 179 -2.76 30.27 16.82
C ASP A 179 -3.11 30.52 15.33
N TYR A 180 -3.10 31.77 14.86
CA TYR A 180 -3.32 32.15 13.47
C TYR A 180 -2.09 32.02 12.55
N CYS A 181 -0.88 31.94 13.10
CA CYS A 181 0.38 31.89 12.33
C CYS A 181 1.36 30.81 12.79
N MET A 182 1.03 30.04 13.84
CA MET A 182 1.80 28.86 14.21
C MET A 182 1.82 27.85 13.04
N PRO A 183 2.92 27.12 12.82
CA PRO A 183 2.96 26.08 11.79
C PRO A 183 1.85 25.06 11.99
N LEU A 184 1.21 24.64 10.89
CA LEU A 184 0.23 23.56 10.92
C LEU A 184 0.95 22.21 11.02
N GLU A 185 0.26 21.23 11.59
CA GLU A 185 0.73 19.83 11.56
C GLU A 185 0.55 19.24 10.16
N PRO A 186 1.39 18.26 9.74
CA PRO A 186 1.32 17.64 8.42
C PRO A 186 0.01 16.87 8.13
N TYR A 187 -0.90 16.77 9.10
CA TYR A 187 -2.21 16.13 8.98
C TYR A 187 -3.39 17.12 9.18
N ASP A 188 -3.15 18.42 9.06
CA ASP A 188 -4.21 19.44 9.16
C ASP A 188 -5.23 19.33 8.01
N ALA A 189 -6.50 19.11 8.35
CA ALA A 189 -7.56 18.85 7.38
C ALA A 189 -7.93 20.09 6.53
N ALA A 190 -7.81 21.30 7.08
CA ALA A 190 -8.14 22.52 6.35
C ALA A 190 -7.10 22.79 5.25
N TYR A 191 -5.81 22.58 5.55
CA TYR A 191 -4.75 22.65 4.54
C TYR A 191 -4.94 21.65 3.39
N HIS A 192 -5.33 20.40 3.72
CA HIS A 192 -5.55 19.37 2.69
C HIS A 192 -6.74 19.73 1.78
N ALA A 193 -7.83 20.26 2.35
CA ALA A 193 -8.97 20.76 1.58
C ALA A 193 -8.60 21.97 0.70
N GLU A 194 -7.91 23.00 1.25
CA GLU A 194 -7.48 24.19 0.52
C GLU A 194 -6.58 23.86 -0.68
N HIS A 195 -5.73 22.83 -0.55
CA HIS A 195 -4.82 22.39 -1.61
C HIS A 195 -5.33 21.19 -2.43
N LYS A 196 -6.61 20.81 -2.31
CA LYS A 196 -7.23 19.66 -3.00
C LYS A 196 -6.55 18.30 -2.79
N ILE A 197 -5.78 18.13 -1.70
CA ILE A 197 -5.05 16.89 -1.40
C ILE A 197 -6.02 15.88 -0.78
N LYS A 198 -6.38 14.83 -1.52
CA LYS A 198 -7.52 13.96 -1.16
C LYS A 198 -7.21 12.87 -0.13
N HIS A 199 -5.93 12.63 0.15
CA HIS A 199 -5.47 11.63 1.13
C HIS A 199 -4.29 12.19 1.94
N LEU A 200 -4.17 11.80 3.21
CA LEU A 200 -2.94 12.04 3.96
C LEU A 200 -1.80 11.18 3.38
N SER A 201 -0.57 11.71 3.40
CA SER A 201 0.60 10.86 3.21
C SER A 201 0.73 9.85 4.36
N PHE A 202 1.35 8.69 4.12
CA PHE A 202 1.62 7.69 5.15
C PHE A 202 2.34 8.28 6.37
N HIS A 203 3.31 9.18 6.17
CA HIS A 203 4.05 9.80 7.27
C HIS A 203 3.23 10.85 8.04
N ALA A 204 2.32 11.58 7.39
CA ALA A 204 1.35 12.43 8.07
C ALA A 204 0.37 11.61 8.93
N TYR A 205 -0.18 10.53 8.36
CA TYR A 205 -1.05 9.58 9.06
C TYR A 205 -0.35 8.91 10.25
N LEU A 206 0.89 8.46 10.07
CA LEU A 206 1.72 7.88 11.12
C LEU A 206 1.92 8.86 12.28
N ARG A 207 2.24 10.13 12.00
CA ARG A 207 2.35 11.17 13.05
C ARG A 207 1.03 11.39 13.79
N GLN A 208 -0.10 11.40 13.08
CA GLN A 208 -1.42 11.49 13.70
C GLN A 208 -1.70 10.31 14.65
N LYS A 209 -1.34 9.07 14.26
CA LYS A 209 -1.49 7.86 15.10
C LYS A 209 -0.53 7.84 16.29
N ASP A 210 0.72 8.26 16.10
CA ASP A 210 1.75 8.26 17.15
C ASP A 210 1.42 9.25 18.27
N VAL A 211 0.95 10.46 17.94
CA VAL A 211 0.49 11.45 18.94
C VAL A 211 -0.66 10.92 19.80
N LEU A 212 -1.57 10.12 19.22
CA LEU A 212 -2.71 9.52 19.92
C LEU A 212 -2.34 8.32 20.80
N THR A 213 -1.23 7.63 20.52
CA THR A 213 -0.84 6.37 21.21
C THR A 213 0.34 6.55 22.16
N ASN A 214 1.40 7.25 21.72
CA ASN A 214 2.63 7.49 22.49
C ASN A 214 2.68 8.90 23.10
N SER A 215 1.51 9.42 23.53
CA SER A 215 1.42 10.74 24.16
C SER A 215 2.40 10.88 25.35
N ASN A 216 2.98 12.07 25.53
CA ASN A 216 4.14 12.38 26.39
C ASN A 216 3.94 12.20 27.92
N SER A 217 2.96 11.41 28.35
CA SER A 217 2.83 10.87 29.70
C SER A 217 4.04 10.01 30.08
N LYS A 218 4.93 10.57 30.91
CA LYS A 218 6.26 10.01 31.22
C LYS A 218 6.18 8.75 32.10
N GLY A 219 5.84 7.60 31.51
CA GLY A 219 5.79 6.33 32.24
C GLY A 219 5.47 5.07 31.43
N SER A 220 4.84 5.18 30.25
CA SER A 220 4.59 4.03 29.36
C SER A 220 5.87 3.59 28.62
N SER A 221 5.94 2.30 28.28
CA SER A 221 6.81 1.81 27.21
C SER A 221 6.24 2.22 25.86
N TYR A 222 7.10 2.57 24.89
CA TYR A 222 6.69 2.81 23.51
C TYR A 222 5.85 1.65 22.95
N ILE A 223 4.72 2.00 22.33
CA ILE A 223 3.81 1.06 21.66
C ILE A 223 3.87 1.38 20.16
N PRO A 224 4.11 0.41 19.26
CA PRO A 224 4.00 0.64 17.82
C PRO A 224 2.60 1.22 17.48
N PRO A 225 2.51 2.41 16.86
CA PRO A 225 1.24 3.12 16.65
C PRO A 225 0.37 2.55 15.52
N LEU A 226 0.92 1.64 14.71
CA LEU A 226 0.22 0.96 13.63
C LEU A 226 -0.09 -0.49 14.05
N ASP A 227 -1.33 -0.92 13.77
CA ASP A 227 -1.83 -2.26 14.06
C ASP A 227 -2.49 -2.77 12.77
N PRO A 228 -1.82 -3.62 11.96
CA PRO A 228 -2.30 -3.99 10.64
C PRO A 228 -3.66 -4.68 10.67
N VAL A 229 -4.56 -4.29 9.76
CA VAL A 229 -5.88 -4.92 9.62
C VAL A 229 -5.72 -6.39 9.20
N SER A 230 -6.39 -7.29 9.92
CA SER A 230 -6.53 -8.69 9.53
C SER A 230 -7.94 -9.20 9.84
N TYR A 231 -8.51 -9.94 8.90
CA TYR A 231 -9.84 -10.53 8.99
C TYR A 231 -9.82 -12.07 9.09
N GLN A 232 -8.65 -12.66 9.33
CA GLN A 232 -8.49 -14.10 9.53
C GLN A 232 -8.91 -14.53 10.96
N VAL A 233 -9.33 -15.78 11.12
CA VAL A 233 -9.56 -16.38 12.45
C VAL A 233 -8.20 -16.66 13.11
N LEU A 234 -7.98 -16.14 14.32
CA LEU A 234 -6.69 -16.29 15.01
C LEU A 234 -6.40 -17.77 15.34
N SER A 235 -5.35 -18.31 14.74
CA SER A 235 -4.94 -19.71 14.88
C SER A 235 -3.44 -19.81 15.20
N PRO A 236 -3.03 -20.44 16.32
CA PRO A 236 -3.88 -21.00 17.37
C PRO A 236 -4.67 -19.93 18.13
N CYS A 237 -5.83 -20.28 18.68
CA CYS A 237 -6.67 -19.34 19.41
C CYS A 237 -5.99 -18.84 20.70
N PRO A 238 -5.97 -17.53 20.99
CA PRO A 238 -5.39 -16.96 22.21
C PRO A 238 -5.99 -17.46 23.54
N SER A 239 -7.16 -18.12 23.53
CA SER A 239 -7.73 -18.72 24.75
C SER A 239 -7.14 -20.10 25.09
N GLY A 240 -6.69 -20.87 24.09
CA GLY A 240 -6.35 -22.29 24.24
C GLY A 240 -7.51 -23.21 24.67
N THR A 241 -8.75 -22.71 24.74
CA THR A 241 -9.91 -23.44 25.32
C THR A 241 -10.69 -24.30 24.32
N HIS A 242 -10.31 -24.29 23.04
CA HIS A 242 -10.95 -25.09 21.99
C HIS A 242 -9.91 -25.50 20.94
N PRO A 243 -10.17 -26.55 20.13
CA PRO A 243 -9.34 -26.88 18.97
C PRO A 243 -9.22 -25.70 17.99
N SER A 244 -8.10 -25.59 17.27
CA SER A 244 -7.93 -24.56 16.25
C SER A 244 -9.04 -24.61 15.18
N TRP A 245 -9.28 -23.47 14.52
CA TRP A 245 -10.12 -23.40 13.32
C TRP A 245 -9.68 -24.48 12.29
N PRO A 246 -10.62 -25.22 11.66
CA PRO A 246 -12.08 -25.07 11.72
C PRO A 246 -12.79 -25.87 12.82
N ALA A 247 -12.07 -26.64 13.64
CA ALA A 247 -12.66 -27.55 14.64
C ALA A 247 -13.15 -26.83 15.93
N GLY A 248 -12.94 -25.52 16.06
CA GLY A 248 -13.47 -24.70 17.14
C GLY A 248 -13.24 -23.21 16.91
N ILE A 249 -14.15 -22.38 17.44
CA ILE A 249 -14.07 -20.91 17.38
C ILE A 249 -14.65 -20.31 18.67
N CYS A 250 -14.17 -19.14 19.08
CA CYS A 250 -14.79 -18.32 20.12
C CYS A 250 -14.58 -16.82 19.83
N SER A 251 -15.27 -15.96 20.57
CA SER A 251 -15.22 -14.49 20.43
C SER A 251 -13.83 -13.85 20.67
N LYS A 252 -12.81 -14.63 21.04
CA LYS A 252 -11.40 -14.18 21.16
C LYS A 252 -10.51 -14.52 19.96
N CYS A 253 -10.97 -15.36 19.04
CA CYS A 253 -10.28 -15.63 17.77
C CYS A 253 -11.14 -15.36 16.52
N GLN A 254 -12.45 -15.28 16.68
CA GLN A 254 -13.40 -14.84 15.66
C GLN A 254 -13.11 -13.38 15.28
N PRO A 255 -12.95 -13.05 13.97
CA PRO A 255 -12.85 -11.66 13.53
C PRO A 255 -14.18 -10.94 13.77
N SER A 256 -14.10 -9.66 14.14
CA SER A 256 -15.28 -8.81 14.36
C SER A 256 -16.00 -8.47 13.05
N ALA A 257 -17.24 -7.98 13.16
CA ALA A 257 -17.98 -7.47 12.00
C ALA A 257 -17.21 -6.34 11.30
N ILE A 258 -16.96 -6.51 10.01
CA ILE A 258 -16.19 -5.57 9.18
C ILE A 258 -17.09 -4.39 8.81
N THR A 259 -16.57 -3.16 8.89
CA THR A 259 -17.23 -1.97 8.34
C THR A 259 -16.25 -1.23 7.45
N LEU A 260 -16.45 -1.35 6.14
CA LEU A 260 -15.58 -0.77 5.12
C LEU A 260 -15.74 0.75 5.07
N LEU A 261 -14.60 1.43 5.05
CA LEU A 261 -14.46 2.88 4.95
C LEU A 261 -13.51 3.21 3.80
N ARG A 262 -13.70 4.35 3.11
CA ARG A 262 -12.66 4.87 2.20
C ARG A 262 -11.40 5.20 3.01
N GLN A 263 -10.24 4.74 2.57
CA GLN A 263 -8.99 4.90 3.33
C GLN A 263 -8.53 6.37 3.27
N ASN A 264 -8.28 7.00 4.41
CA ASN A 264 -7.95 8.44 4.48
C ASN A 264 -6.46 8.76 4.28
N TYR A 265 -5.64 7.77 3.92
CA TYR A 265 -4.21 7.89 3.73
C TYR A 265 -3.74 7.06 2.52
N ARG A 266 -2.59 7.40 1.93
CA ARG A 266 -1.92 6.62 0.86
C ARG A 266 -0.45 6.36 1.17
N MET A 267 0.10 5.25 0.67
CA MET A 267 1.51 4.86 0.92
C MET A 267 2.48 5.51 -0.07
N VAL A 268 1.98 5.84 -1.27
CA VAL A 268 2.63 6.70 -2.27
C VAL A 268 1.64 7.76 -2.71
N ASP A 269 2.09 9.00 -2.84
CA ASP A 269 1.27 10.16 -3.20
C ASP A 269 1.32 10.49 -4.71
N HIS A 270 2.43 10.17 -5.37
CA HIS A 270 2.70 10.54 -6.75
C HIS A 270 3.50 9.46 -7.50
N VAL A 271 3.21 9.25 -8.79
CA VAL A 271 4.00 8.41 -9.71
C VAL A 271 4.62 9.30 -10.79
N GLU A 272 5.94 9.45 -10.75
CA GLU A 272 6.70 10.29 -11.67
C GLU A 272 7.42 9.40 -12.68
N PHE A 273 7.07 9.49 -13.96
CA PHE A 273 7.76 8.77 -15.03
C PHE A 273 8.95 9.61 -15.52
N ALA A 274 10.18 9.09 -15.41
CA ALA A 274 11.39 9.86 -15.71
C ALA A 274 11.53 10.26 -17.19
N SER A 275 10.83 9.56 -18.09
CA SER A 275 10.73 9.89 -19.53
C SER A 275 9.37 9.47 -20.10
N ALA A 276 8.84 10.26 -21.04
CA ALA A 276 7.66 9.92 -21.82
C ALA A 276 7.88 8.68 -22.74
N SER A 277 9.13 8.38 -23.10
CA SER A 277 9.46 7.18 -23.90
C SER A 277 9.05 5.87 -23.23
N LEU A 278 8.95 5.83 -21.89
CA LEU A 278 8.46 4.68 -21.14
C LEU A 278 7.01 4.33 -21.52
N ILE A 279 6.14 5.34 -21.59
CA ILE A 279 4.73 5.19 -21.97
C ILE A 279 4.61 4.91 -23.46
N GLU A 280 5.32 5.67 -24.30
CA GLU A 280 5.32 5.50 -25.76
C GLU A 280 5.84 4.12 -26.20
N ASN A 281 6.72 3.48 -25.42
CA ASN A 281 7.19 2.13 -25.71
C ASN A 281 6.12 1.04 -25.51
N LEU A 282 5.18 1.21 -24.56
CA LEU A 282 4.00 0.33 -24.44
C LEU A 282 2.98 0.64 -25.53
N LEU A 283 2.72 1.92 -25.79
CA LEU A 283 1.81 2.32 -26.87
C LEU A 283 2.32 1.87 -28.25
N GLY A 284 3.64 1.86 -28.47
CA GLY A 284 4.29 1.31 -29.66
C GLY A 284 4.18 -0.21 -29.82
N PHE A 285 3.79 -0.96 -28.78
CA PHE A 285 3.32 -2.34 -28.90
C PHE A 285 1.84 -2.34 -29.33
N TRP A 286 0.96 -1.74 -28.52
CA TRP A 286 -0.49 -1.76 -28.74
C TRP A 286 -0.89 -1.21 -30.13
N ARG A 287 -0.30 -0.10 -30.59
CA ARG A 287 -0.53 0.48 -31.92
C ARG A 287 -0.14 -0.44 -33.09
N LYS A 288 0.69 -1.47 -32.84
CA LYS A 288 1.15 -2.45 -33.86
C LYS A 288 0.44 -3.80 -33.78
N THR A 289 -0.16 -4.15 -32.64
CA THR A 289 -0.75 -5.48 -32.38
C THR A 289 -2.25 -5.45 -32.11
N GLY A 290 -2.81 -4.33 -31.64
CA GLY A 290 -4.17 -4.23 -31.09
C GLY A 290 -4.37 -4.93 -29.75
N GLN A 291 -3.34 -5.57 -29.19
CA GLN A 291 -3.38 -6.36 -27.96
C GLN A 291 -2.95 -5.53 -26.75
N GLN A 292 -3.55 -5.81 -25.58
CA GLN A 292 -3.15 -5.19 -24.33
C GLN A 292 -1.75 -5.67 -23.87
N ARG A 293 -1.09 -4.84 -23.04
CA ARG A 293 0.28 -5.10 -22.55
C ARG A 293 0.41 -4.78 -21.06
N PHE A 294 1.29 -5.51 -20.38
CA PHE A 294 1.63 -5.39 -18.97
C PHE A 294 3.15 -5.22 -18.78
N GLY A 295 3.56 -4.49 -17.74
CA GLY A 295 4.95 -4.41 -17.29
C GLY A 295 5.09 -4.06 -15.80
N PHE A 296 6.23 -4.41 -15.22
CA PHE A 296 6.63 -4.00 -13.87
C PHE A 296 7.42 -2.70 -13.90
N LEU A 297 7.09 -1.77 -13.00
CA LEU A 297 7.72 -0.46 -12.88
C LEU A 297 9.03 -0.58 -12.09
N VAL A 298 10.16 -0.27 -12.70
CA VAL A 298 11.49 -0.31 -12.09
C VAL A 298 11.97 1.10 -11.79
N GLY A 299 12.39 1.37 -10.55
CA GLY A 299 12.85 2.70 -10.13
C GLY A 299 13.08 2.81 -8.62
N ARG A 300 12.93 4.01 -8.06
CA ARG A 300 13.12 4.28 -6.61
C ARG A 300 12.00 5.13 -6.02
N TYR A 301 11.79 5.05 -4.70
CA TYR A 301 10.93 5.99 -3.97
C TYR A 301 11.72 7.21 -3.50
N GLU A 302 11.17 8.41 -3.65
CA GLU A 302 11.77 9.69 -3.22
C GLU A 302 10.78 10.53 -2.41
N PRO A 303 11.23 11.48 -1.57
CA PRO A 303 10.34 12.45 -0.91
C PRO A 303 9.61 13.33 -1.93
N TYR A 304 8.29 13.43 -1.78
CA TYR A 304 7.41 14.34 -2.50
C TYR A 304 6.85 15.40 -1.54
N THR A 305 7.75 16.05 -0.81
CA THR A 305 7.42 16.96 0.30
C THR A 305 7.16 18.39 -0.16
N VAL A 306 6.15 19.04 0.40
CA VAL A 306 5.97 20.50 0.32
C VAL A 306 7.27 21.22 0.74
N THR A 307 7.89 21.96 -0.17
CA THR A 307 9.06 22.77 0.15
C THR A 307 8.64 24.13 0.71
N ASN A 308 8.96 24.38 1.99
CA ASN A 308 8.70 25.67 2.67
C ASN A 308 9.38 26.89 1.99
N GLU A 309 10.27 26.67 1.01
CA GLU A 309 10.81 27.69 0.12
C GLU A 309 9.72 28.39 -0.73
N ALA A 310 8.61 27.69 -1.04
CA ALA A 310 7.46 28.27 -1.71
C ALA A 310 6.91 29.51 -0.98
N THR A 311 7.01 29.54 0.35
CA THR A 311 6.53 30.59 1.25
C THR A 311 7.49 31.80 1.37
N THR A 312 8.65 31.79 0.68
CA THR A 312 9.68 32.85 0.81
C THR A 312 9.58 33.99 -0.22
N VAL A 313 8.52 34.03 -1.03
CA VAL A 313 8.20 35.15 -1.92
C VAL A 313 6.97 35.91 -1.38
N ALA A 314 6.96 37.23 -1.55
CA ALA A 314 5.89 38.14 -1.11
C ALA A 314 5.71 38.34 0.41
N ALA A 315 6.82 38.45 1.15
CA ALA A 315 6.87 39.34 2.33
C ALA A 315 6.80 40.83 1.92
N GLY A 316 5.77 41.19 1.15
CA GLY A 316 5.60 42.49 0.49
C GLY A 316 4.77 42.39 -0.79
N GLY A 317 3.55 42.95 -0.75
CA GLY A 317 2.64 43.06 -1.90
C GLY A 317 1.51 42.03 -1.90
N ALA A 318 0.29 42.48 -1.57
CA ALA A 318 -0.92 41.69 -1.84
C ALA A 318 -1.24 41.78 -3.35
N GLY A 319 -1.39 40.64 -4.03
CA GLY A 319 -1.82 40.62 -5.44
C GLY A 319 -1.17 39.59 -6.37
N SER A 320 -0.32 38.68 -5.89
CA SER A 320 0.15 37.55 -6.71
C SER A 320 -0.86 36.40 -6.68
N THR A 321 -1.38 36.01 -7.84
CA THR A 321 -2.17 34.79 -8.03
C THR A 321 -1.38 33.53 -7.68
N GLY A 322 -2.09 32.45 -7.34
CA GLY A 322 -1.53 31.28 -6.65
C GLY A 322 -0.37 30.61 -7.37
N LYS A 323 0.82 30.62 -6.74
CA LYS A 323 1.93 29.73 -7.09
C LYS A 323 1.59 28.33 -6.59
N LYS A 324 1.30 27.39 -7.50
CA LYS A 324 1.01 25.99 -7.18
C LYS A 324 2.11 25.42 -6.26
N ILE A 325 1.73 24.95 -5.09
CA ILE A 325 2.63 24.21 -4.19
C ILE A 325 2.85 22.83 -4.81
N ALA A 326 4.11 22.44 -4.97
CA ALA A 326 4.47 21.09 -5.39
C ALA A 326 4.76 20.23 -4.14
N GLY A 327 4.30 18.98 -4.16
CA GLY A 327 4.43 18.05 -3.03
C GLY A 327 3.24 18.02 -2.07
N VAL A 328 3.18 16.96 -1.28
CA VAL A 328 2.24 16.68 -0.19
C VAL A 328 3.00 16.77 1.14
N PRO A 329 2.38 17.19 2.28
CA PRO A 329 3.06 17.18 3.57
C PRO A 329 3.60 15.78 3.92
N LEU A 330 4.93 15.65 4.05
CA LEU A 330 5.64 14.38 4.23
C LEU A 330 5.35 13.30 3.15
N GLY A 331 5.00 13.71 1.94
CA GLY A 331 4.62 12.79 0.85
C GLY A 331 5.77 11.95 0.28
N ILE A 332 5.41 10.88 -0.43
CA ILE A 332 6.32 9.98 -1.17
C ILE A 332 5.95 9.96 -2.67
N LYS A 333 6.94 10.07 -3.56
CA LYS A 333 6.78 9.73 -4.99
C LYS A 333 7.49 8.44 -5.36
N ALA A 334 6.92 7.70 -6.31
CA ALA A 334 7.55 6.59 -7.02
C ALA A 334 8.15 7.13 -8.34
N VAL A 335 9.48 7.16 -8.46
CA VAL A 335 10.18 7.62 -9.68
C VAL A 335 10.51 6.42 -10.56
N VAL A 336 9.76 6.26 -11.64
CA VAL A 336 9.89 5.16 -12.61
C VAL A 336 10.99 5.49 -13.61
N GLU A 337 12.03 4.66 -13.67
CA GLU A 337 13.17 4.81 -14.57
C GLU A 337 13.11 3.86 -15.76
N ALA A 338 12.51 2.68 -15.58
CA ALA A 338 12.29 1.70 -16.64
C ALA A 338 10.99 0.91 -16.40
N ILE A 339 10.50 0.22 -17.45
CA ILE A 339 9.39 -0.72 -17.36
C ILE A 339 9.89 -2.05 -17.92
N HIS A 340 9.77 -3.12 -17.14
CA HIS A 340 10.23 -4.46 -17.54
C HIS A 340 9.03 -5.37 -17.84
N GLU A 341 9.02 -6.03 -19.00
CA GLU A 341 7.88 -6.82 -19.45
C GLU A 341 8.06 -8.31 -19.14
N PRO A 342 7.31 -8.91 -18.19
CA PRO A 342 7.39 -10.34 -17.94
C PRO A 342 6.78 -11.16 -19.10
N PRO A 343 7.02 -12.49 -19.16
CA PRO A 343 6.33 -13.39 -20.08
C PRO A 343 4.81 -13.28 -19.93
N GLN A 344 4.12 -12.99 -21.04
CA GLN A 344 2.69 -12.67 -21.05
C GLN A 344 2.08 -12.91 -22.43
N GLU A 345 0.78 -13.21 -22.45
CA GLU A 345 -0.04 -13.36 -23.64
C GLU A 345 -1.10 -12.24 -23.62
N GLY A 346 -1.07 -11.36 -24.62
CA GLY A 346 -1.96 -10.20 -24.71
C GLY A 346 -3.16 -10.47 -25.63
N GLU A 347 -4.35 -10.09 -25.18
CA GLU A 347 -5.60 -10.18 -25.94
C GLU A 347 -6.16 -8.77 -26.21
N ILE A 348 -7.30 -8.67 -26.90
CA ILE A 348 -7.92 -7.36 -27.24
C ILE A 348 -8.59 -6.74 -26.02
N ASP A 349 -9.17 -7.55 -25.13
CA ASP A 349 -9.95 -7.17 -23.95
C ASP A 349 -9.33 -7.62 -22.61
N GLY A 350 -8.11 -8.16 -22.62
CA GLY A 350 -7.39 -8.60 -21.44
C GLY A 350 -5.96 -9.05 -21.73
N LEU A 351 -5.31 -9.69 -20.75
CA LEU A 351 -4.00 -10.33 -20.88
C LEU A 351 -3.81 -11.40 -19.80
N THR A 352 -2.95 -12.38 -20.07
CA THR A 352 -2.53 -13.41 -19.12
C THR A 352 -1.03 -13.30 -18.85
N ILE A 353 -0.62 -13.29 -17.58
CA ILE A 353 0.78 -13.21 -17.17
C ILE A 353 1.28 -14.62 -16.81
N GLY A 354 2.46 -15.00 -17.27
CA GLY A 354 3.10 -16.27 -16.89
C GLY A 354 3.51 -16.28 -15.42
N THR A 355 2.85 -17.11 -14.61
CA THR A 355 3.17 -17.30 -13.19
C THR A 355 3.49 -18.77 -12.87
N PRO A 356 4.55 -19.06 -12.09
CA PRO A 356 5.50 -18.13 -11.49
C PRO A 356 6.45 -17.51 -12.52
N TRP A 357 6.87 -16.27 -12.28
CA TRP A 357 7.87 -15.60 -13.12
C TRP A 357 9.28 -15.94 -12.61
N GLU A 358 9.91 -16.96 -13.19
CA GLU A 358 11.19 -17.51 -12.73
C GLU A 358 12.33 -16.47 -12.70
N ASP A 359 12.29 -15.50 -13.62
CA ASP A 359 13.31 -14.47 -13.79
C ASP A 359 13.22 -13.32 -12.76
N GLN A 360 12.12 -13.22 -12.00
CA GLN A 360 11.82 -12.08 -11.12
C GLN A 360 13.00 -11.72 -10.19
N ALA A 361 13.54 -12.72 -9.47
CA ALA A 361 14.60 -12.50 -8.50
C ALA A 361 15.94 -12.08 -9.14
N ARG A 362 16.19 -12.44 -10.40
CA ARG A 362 17.36 -11.96 -11.16
C ARG A 362 17.19 -10.48 -11.49
N ILE A 363 16.02 -10.10 -11.99
CA ILE A 363 15.70 -8.71 -12.36
C ILE A 363 15.68 -7.78 -11.14
N GLU A 364 15.16 -8.24 -9.99
CA GLU A 364 15.25 -7.49 -8.72
C GLU A 364 16.71 -7.26 -8.28
N ALA A 365 17.53 -8.31 -8.30
CA ALA A 365 18.94 -8.21 -7.95
C ALA A 365 19.72 -7.30 -8.94
N LEU A 366 19.35 -7.31 -10.22
CA LEU A 366 19.94 -6.47 -11.25
C LEU A 366 19.55 -4.99 -11.08
N ALA A 367 18.27 -4.70 -10.81
CA ALA A 367 17.79 -3.35 -10.54
C ALA A 367 18.51 -2.71 -9.34
N GLN A 368 18.78 -3.49 -8.28
CA GLN A 368 19.50 -3.02 -7.10
C GLN A 368 20.96 -2.61 -7.39
N LYS A 369 21.58 -3.10 -8.48
CA LYS A 369 22.92 -2.66 -8.93
C LYS A 369 22.91 -1.29 -9.60
N CYS A 370 21.78 -0.85 -10.15
CA CYS A 370 21.62 0.46 -10.80
C CYS A 370 21.51 1.59 -9.75
N VAL A 371 22.62 1.83 -9.05
CA VAL A 371 22.70 2.79 -7.93
C VAL A 371 22.81 4.21 -8.46
N SER A 372 21.75 5.01 -8.33
CA SER A 372 21.69 6.39 -8.80
C SER A 372 22.80 7.25 -8.18
N GLN A 373 23.52 7.98 -9.05
CA GLN A 373 24.57 8.94 -8.66
C GLN A 373 24.09 10.40 -8.62
N ALA A 374 22.81 10.65 -8.94
CA ALA A 374 22.21 11.98 -8.89
C ALA A 374 22.35 12.63 -7.50
N GLU A 375 22.50 13.95 -7.45
CA GLU A 375 22.73 14.67 -6.19
C GLU A 375 21.48 14.71 -5.28
N GLY A 376 21.69 15.05 -4.01
CA GLY A 376 20.60 15.10 -3.01
C GLY A 376 20.19 13.71 -2.53
N PHE A 377 18.88 13.47 -2.44
CA PHE A 377 18.31 12.27 -1.83
C PHE A 377 18.56 10.97 -2.63
N ALA A 378 18.54 11.05 -3.97
CA ALA A 378 18.66 9.88 -4.84
C ALA A 378 20.03 9.18 -4.74
N LYS A 379 21.05 9.88 -4.24
CA LYS A 379 22.44 9.42 -4.23
C LYS A 379 22.64 8.15 -3.40
N GLY A 380 23.07 7.08 -4.05
CA GLY A 380 23.33 5.80 -3.39
C GLY A 380 22.11 4.89 -3.27
N LEU A 381 21.00 5.21 -3.94
CA LEU A 381 19.81 4.36 -4.01
C LEU A 381 19.82 3.51 -5.30
N GLY A 382 19.79 2.20 -5.15
CA GLY A 382 19.51 1.26 -6.24
C GLY A 382 18.03 1.28 -6.64
N CYS A 383 17.72 0.72 -7.80
CA CYS A 383 16.34 0.54 -8.23
C CYS A 383 15.73 -0.75 -7.66
N GLN A 384 14.40 -0.80 -7.63
CA GLN A 384 13.58 -1.92 -7.22
C GLN A 384 12.24 -1.87 -7.97
N PHE A 385 11.38 -2.89 -7.83
CA PHE A 385 10.01 -2.77 -8.31
C PHE A 385 9.21 -1.80 -7.44
N LEU A 386 8.58 -0.83 -8.09
CA LEU A 386 7.74 0.20 -7.47
C LEU A 386 6.25 -0.09 -7.61
N GLY A 387 5.89 -0.91 -8.59
CA GLY A 387 4.52 -1.05 -9.05
C GLY A 387 4.42 -1.85 -10.33
N MET A 388 3.24 -1.82 -10.93
CA MET A 388 2.93 -2.41 -12.22
C MET A 388 2.10 -1.47 -13.08
N ILE A 389 2.14 -1.68 -14.38
CA ILE A 389 1.43 -0.87 -15.38
C ILE A 389 0.85 -1.76 -16.48
N TYR A 390 -0.35 -1.45 -16.93
CA TYR A 390 -0.97 -2.14 -18.07
C TYR A 390 -1.88 -1.24 -18.89
N THR A 391 -2.17 -1.66 -20.12
CA THR A 391 -3.07 -0.96 -21.03
C THR A 391 -4.50 -1.51 -20.93
N ASP A 392 -5.47 -0.62 -21.07
CA ASP A 392 -6.86 -0.94 -21.35
C ASP A 392 -7.38 -0.01 -22.46
N LEU A 393 -6.85 -0.23 -23.66
CA LEU A 393 -6.98 0.67 -24.81
C LEU A 393 -7.78 0.02 -25.94
N THR A 394 -8.78 0.73 -26.46
CA THR A 394 -9.59 0.30 -27.60
C THR A 394 -9.77 1.51 -28.53
N PRO A 395 -9.55 1.40 -29.84
CA PRO A 395 -9.69 2.54 -30.76
C PRO A 395 -11.09 3.15 -30.66
N ALA A 396 -11.19 4.48 -30.70
CA ALA A 396 -12.48 5.19 -30.67
C ALA A 396 -13.33 4.88 -31.90
N ASP A 397 -12.69 4.69 -33.06
CA ASP A 397 -13.27 4.11 -34.26
C ASP A 397 -12.54 2.80 -34.64
N PRO A 398 -13.19 1.63 -34.51
CA PRO A 398 -12.65 0.36 -34.97
C PRO A 398 -12.64 0.15 -36.49
N THR A 399 -13.36 0.95 -37.30
CA THR A 399 -13.30 0.84 -38.78
C THR A 399 -12.22 1.74 -39.38
N PHE A 400 -11.73 2.74 -38.63
CA PHE A 400 -10.76 3.75 -39.04
C PHE A 400 -11.23 4.61 -40.24
N GLU A 401 -12.54 4.79 -40.38
CA GLU A 401 -13.18 5.62 -41.41
C GLU A 401 -13.36 7.07 -40.94
N ASP A 402 -13.61 7.31 -39.65
CA ASP A 402 -13.77 8.66 -39.11
C ASP A 402 -12.43 9.32 -38.78
N LYS A 403 -12.06 10.28 -39.63
CA LYS A 403 -10.83 11.07 -39.52
C LYS A 403 -10.77 11.96 -38.28
N SER A 404 -11.88 12.21 -37.59
CA SER A 404 -11.90 12.94 -36.32
C SER A 404 -11.55 12.06 -35.11
N LEU A 405 -11.61 10.72 -35.27
CA LEU A 405 -11.32 9.73 -34.23
C LEU A 405 -9.95 9.05 -34.40
N VAL A 406 -9.15 9.48 -35.39
CA VAL A 406 -7.79 8.97 -35.61
C VAL A 406 -6.90 9.26 -34.40
N GLY A 407 -6.25 8.23 -33.88
CA GLY A 407 -5.41 8.31 -32.68
C GLY A 407 -6.17 8.39 -31.36
N LYS A 408 -7.52 8.41 -31.39
CA LYS A 408 -8.36 8.43 -30.19
C LYS A 408 -8.69 7.01 -29.71
N VAL A 409 -8.94 6.89 -28.42
CA VAL A 409 -9.38 5.66 -27.75
C VAL A 409 -10.70 5.86 -27.00
N LEU A 410 -11.46 4.79 -26.79
CA LEU A 410 -12.69 4.84 -26.01
C LEU A 410 -12.37 5.12 -24.52
N PRO A 411 -12.97 6.14 -23.89
CA PRO A 411 -12.82 6.41 -22.46
C PRO A 411 -13.67 5.47 -21.62
N LYS A 412 -13.24 4.20 -21.53
CA LYS A 412 -14.00 3.12 -20.86
C LYS A 412 -14.10 3.26 -19.35
N ARG A 413 -13.21 4.06 -18.74
CA ARG A 413 -13.04 4.18 -17.27
C ARG A 413 -13.36 5.59 -16.79
N HIS A 414 -14.48 5.72 -16.09
CA HIS A 414 -15.00 6.98 -15.55
C HIS A 414 -15.96 6.73 -14.37
N LYS A 415 -16.43 7.82 -13.74
CA LYS A 415 -17.34 7.82 -12.58
C LYS A 415 -18.60 6.96 -12.78
N ASP A 416 -19.15 6.93 -13.99
CA ASP A 416 -20.38 6.22 -14.34
C ASP A 416 -20.14 4.77 -14.80
N SER A 417 -18.87 4.33 -14.87
CA SER A 417 -18.47 2.97 -15.23
C SER A 417 -17.69 2.30 -14.08
N TYR A 418 -16.35 2.33 -14.12
CA TYR A 418 -15.41 1.85 -13.12
C TYR A 418 -14.02 2.45 -13.34
N PHE A 419 -13.23 2.58 -12.27
CA PHE A 419 -11.82 3.01 -12.35
C PHE A 419 -10.87 1.80 -12.39
N LEU A 420 -10.98 0.93 -11.39
CA LEU A 420 -10.49 -0.46 -11.42
C LEU A 420 -11.66 -1.43 -11.23
N SER A 421 -11.59 -2.57 -11.88
CA SER A 421 -12.54 -3.67 -11.77
C SER A 421 -12.24 -4.58 -10.58
N GLY A 422 -13.21 -5.39 -10.15
CA GLY A 422 -13.02 -6.38 -9.09
C GLY A 422 -11.86 -7.35 -9.33
N ASN A 423 -11.60 -7.76 -10.58
CA ASN A 423 -10.45 -8.62 -10.93
C ASN A 423 -9.11 -7.88 -10.70
N GLU A 424 -9.01 -6.64 -11.20
CA GLU A 424 -7.80 -5.82 -11.06
C GLU A 424 -7.50 -5.48 -9.59
N VAL A 425 -8.53 -5.25 -8.77
CA VAL A 425 -8.38 -5.02 -7.33
C VAL A 425 -7.94 -6.28 -6.59
N VAL A 426 -8.48 -7.46 -6.92
CA VAL A 426 -8.01 -8.72 -6.34
C VAL A 426 -6.57 -9.00 -6.76
N PHE A 427 -6.18 -8.73 -8.01
CA PHE A 427 -4.81 -8.86 -8.49
C PHE A 427 -3.85 -7.90 -7.78
N ALA A 428 -4.17 -6.59 -7.74
CA ALA A 428 -3.38 -5.58 -7.03
C ALA A 428 -3.24 -5.88 -5.53
N ALA A 429 -4.27 -6.42 -4.89
CA ALA A 429 -4.18 -6.87 -3.50
C ALA A 429 -3.18 -8.02 -3.31
N HIS A 430 -3.14 -9.01 -4.20
CA HIS A 430 -2.13 -10.08 -4.14
C HIS A 430 -0.71 -9.53 -4.34
N VAL A 431 -0.51 -8.61 -5.29
CA VAL A 431 0.83 -8.04 -5.56
C VAL A 431 1.28 -7.10 -4.43
N GLN A 432 0.39 -6.29 -3.84
CA GLN A 432 0.68 -5.51 -2.64
C GLN A 432 0.97 -6.40 -1.42
N LEU A 433 0.26 -7.53 -1.24
CA LEU A 433 0.54 -8.52 -0.19
C LEU A 433 1.89 -9.24 -0.36
N ALA A 434 2.36 -9.41 -1.60
CA ALA A 434 3.70 -9.92 -1.88
C ALA A 434 4.79 -8.86 -1.60
N ASN A 435 4.45 -7.57 -1.72
CA ASN A 435 5.36 -6.42 -1.61
C ASN A 435 5.07 -5.57 -0.36
N MET A 436 4.87 -6.20 0.79
CA MET A 436 4.60 -5.54 2.07
C MET A 436 5.73 -4.59 2.48
N SER A 437 5.41 -3.35 2.86
CA SER A 437 6.43 -2.37 3.26
C SER A 437 6.94 -2.62 4.68
N PRO A 438 8.28 -2.62 4.91
CA PRO A 438 8.85 -2.74 6.24
C PRO A 438 8.53 -1.50 7.08
N SER A 439 8.08 -1.69 8.33
CA SER A 439 7.92 -0.59 9.27
C SER A 439 8.10 -0.99 10.73
N ARG A 440 8.97 -0.25 11.44
CA ARG A 440 9.20 -0.37 12.89
C ARG A 440 8.05 0.19 13.73
N PHE A 441 7.07 0.83 13.08
CA PHE A 441 5.88 1.41 13.71
C PHE A 441 4.69 0.43 13.73
N SER A 442 4.83 -0.75 13.12
CA SER A 442 3.84 -1.83 13.14
C SER A 442 4.26 -2.98 14.04
N ARG A 443 3.31 -3.59 14.76
CA ARG A 443 3.58 -4.77 15.61
C ARG A 443 4.03 -6.02 14.84
N THR A 444 3.66 -6.16 13.57
CA THR A 444 4.16 -7.26 12.71
C THR A 444 5.54 -6.96 12.14
N GLY A 445 5.98 -5.69 12.20
CA GLY A 445 7.17 -5.21 11.50
C GLY A 445 6.94 -4.79 10.05
N GLN A 446 5.71 -4.91 9.54
CA GLN A 446 5.31 -4.50 8.19
C GLN A 446 3.98 -3.76 8.23
N PHE A 447 3.76 -2.81 7.32
CA PHE A 447 2.50 -2.08 7.24
C PHE A 447 2.16 -1.68 5.80
N ASN A 448 1.00 -2.17 5.32
CA ASN A 448 0.50 -1.93 3.97
C ASN A 448 1.60 -2.15 2.90
N SER A 449 1.52 -1.50 1.73
CA SER A 449 2.51 -1.58 0.67
C SER A 449 2.64 -0.25 -0.09
N LYS A 450 3.86 0.13 -0.47
CA LYS A 450 4.13 1.23 -1.41
C LYS A 450 3.96 0.83 -2.88
N PHE A 451 3.63 -0.43 -3.19
CA PHE A 451 3.48 -0.90 -4.56
C PHE A 451 2.27 -0.21 -5.24
N VAL A 452 2.49 0.39 -6.41
CA VAL A 452 1.45 1.13 -7.17
C VAL A 452 0.91 0.33 -8.36
N THR A 453 -0.33 0.63 -8.77
CA THR A 453 -0.97 0.05 -9.96
C THR A 453 -1.34 1.17 -10.92
N CYS A 454 -0.77 1.17 -12.12
CA CYS A 454 -1.00 2.16 -13.16
C CYS A 454 -1.79 1.56 -14.34
N VAL A 455 -2.71 2.32 -14.91
CA VAL A 455 -3.54 1.90 -16.05
C VAL A 455 -3.49 2.95 -17.16
N LEU A 456 -3.12 2.56 -18.39
CA LEU A 456 -3.25 3.42 -19.57
C LEU A 456 -4.64 3.22 -20.18
N SER A 457 -5.47 4.26 -20.24
CA SER A 457 -6.79 4.18 -20.88
C SER A 457 -7.22 5.53 -21.47
N GLY A 458 -8.43 5.59 -22.02
CA GLY A 458 -8.98 6.82 -22.60
C GLY A 458 -9.53 7.81 -21.57
N THR A 459 -9.32 9.10 -21.80
CA THR A 459 -9.83 10.21 -20.98
C THR A 459 -11.14 10.79 -21.51
N ALA A 460 -11.99 11.30 -20.62
CA ALA A 460 -13.21 12.03 -20.94
C ALA A 460 -13.31 13.31 -20.09
N PRO A 461 -13.59 14.49 -20.67
CA PRO A 461 -13.55 15.76 -19.93
C PRO A 461 -14.65 15.86 -18.87
N GLU A 462 -15.86 15.38 -19.19
CA GLU A 462 -17.03 15.37 -18.29
C GLU A 462 -16.96 14.31 -17.18
N ALA A 463 -15.89 13.53 -17.15
CA ALA A 463 -15.75 12.30 -16.38
C ALA A 463 -14.32 12.09 -15.85
N ALA A 464 -13.61 13.20 -15.61
CA ALA A 464 -12.29 13.27 -14.99
C ALA A 464 -12.24 12.53 -13.63
N ASP A 465 -11.10 11.92 -13.32
CA ASP A 465 -10.86 11.27 -12.03
C ASP A 465 -10.70 12.34 -10.93
N PRO A 466 -11.12 12.08 -9.69
CA PRO A 466 -10.74 12.87 -8.52
C PRO A 466 -9.24 13.25 -8.44
N ALA A 467 -8.32 12.45 -8.98
CA ALA A 467 -6.88 12.74 -9.08
C ALA A 467 -6.55 13.80 -10.15
N ASP A 468 -7.32 13.87 -11.24
CA ASP A 468 -7.11 14.84 -12.33
C ASP A 468 -7.41 16.28 -11.84
N GLU A 469 -8.32 16.40 -10.86
CA GLU A 469 -8.57 17.65 -10.11
C GLU A 469 -7.43 18.04 -9.16
N GLU A 470 -6.79 17.06 -8.51
CA GLU A 470 -5.63 17.25 -7.63
C GLU A 470 -4.40 17.64 -8.47
N ALA A 471 -4.25 17.05 -9.65
CA ALA A 471 -3.30 17.49 -10.68
C ALA A 471 -3.63 18.88 -11.23
N GLY A 472 -4.89 19.32 -11.18
CA GLY A 472 -5.35 20.63 -11.67
C GLY A 472 -5.36 20.74 -13.19
N GLY A 473 -5.68 19.63 -13.89
CA GLY A 473 -5.54 19.49 -15.33
C GLY A 473 -6.84 19.60 -16.16
N LEU A 474 -8.01 19.77 -15.53
CA LEU A 474 -9.33 19.58 -16.20
C LEU A 474 -9.49 20.33 -17.53
N ASP A 475 -9.09 21.61 -17.60
CA ASP A 475 -9.18 22.44 -18.81
C ASP A 475 -8.31 21.94 -19.99
N GLN A 476 -7.48 20.92 -19.78
CA GLN A 476 -6.58 20.32 -20.76
C GLN A 476 -6.91 18.85 -21.05
N ILE A 477 -7.91 18.26 -20.38
CA ILE A 477 -8.35 16.88 -20.64
C ILE A 477 -9.12 16.86 -21.96
N GLU A 478 -8.53 16.26 -22.99
CA GLU A 478 -9.17 16.07 -24.28
C GLU A 478 -9.94 14.74 -24.31
N TRP A 479 -11.10 14.70 -24.98
CA TRP A 479 -11.84 13.45 -25.14
C TRP A 479 -11.06 12.45 -25.98
N GLY A 480 -11.02 11.19 -25.50
CA GLY A 480 -10.37 10.06 -26.16
C GLY A 480 -8.85 10.15 -26.27
N ALA A 481 -8.20 11.10 -25.58
CA ALA A 481 -6.76 11.08 -25.42
C ALA A 481 -6.35 9.91 -24.50
N ILE A 482 -5.08 9.48 -24.61
CA ILE A 482 -4.52 8.42 -23.78
C ILE A 482 -3.83 9.08 -22.58
N ASP A 483 -4.18 8.64 -21.37
CA ASP A 483 -3.46 9.01 -20.15
C ASP A 483 -3.24 7.78 -19.25
N VAL A 484 -2.27 7.90 -18.34
CA VAL A 484 -2.05 6.97 -17.23
C VAL A 484 -2.98 7.37 -16.07
N ARG A 485 -3.49 6.42 -15.30
CA ARG A 485 -4.05 6.68 -13.97
C ARG A 485 -3.43 5.76 -12.93
N ALA A 486 -3.07 6.29 -11.77
CA ALA A 486 -2.35 5.58 -10.73
C ALA A 486 -3.22 5.35 -9.47
N TYR A 487 -3.15 4.14 -8.94
CA TYR A 487 -3.92 3.71 -7.78
C TYR A 487 -3.08 2.84 -6.84
N GLN A 488 -3.54 2.71 -5.60
CA GLN A 488 -3.26 1.57 -4.74
C GLN A 488 -4.59 0.96 -4.30
N VAL A 489 -4.57 -0.31 -3.87
CA VAL A 489 -5.69 -0.88 -3.11
C VAL A 489 -5.48 -0.66 -1.61
N SER A 490 -6.58 -0.53 -0.88
CA SER A 490 -6.57 -0.24 0.55
C SER A 490 -6.07 -1.42 1.39
N GLU A 491 -5.63 -1.12 2.61
CA GLU A 491 -5.28 -2.11 3.64
C GLU A 491 -6.42 -3.10 3.91
N GLN A 492 -7.66 -2.62 3.83
CA GLN A 492 -8.87 -3.44 3.95
C GLN A 492 -9.05 -4.37 2.75
N ALA A 493 -8.73 -3.94 1.54
CA ALA A 493 -8.77 -4.79 0.34
C ALA A 493 -7.74 -5.94 0.44
N MET A 494 -6.52 -5.61 0.85
CA MET A 494 -5.48 -6.60 1.14
C MET A 494 -5.93 -7.58 2.22
N ALA A 495 -6.49 -7.12 3.34
CA ALA A 495 -6.99 -7.97 4.41
C ALA A 495 -8.19 -8.85 3.99
N LEU A 496 -9.09 -8.35 3.12
CA LEU A 496 -10.21 -9.12 2.56
C LEU A 496 -9.71 -10.23 1.63
N VAL A 497 -8.71 -9.98 0.79
CA VAL A 497 -8.10 -10.99 -0.08
C VAL A 497 -7.27 -12.00 0.73
N GLN A 498 -6.50 -11.54 1.72
CA GLN A 498 -5.71 -12.41 2.60
C GLN A 498 -6.60 -13.33 3.47
N ALA A 499 -7.80 -12.89 3.83
CA ALA A 499 -8.81 -13.70 4.50
C ALA A 499 -9.75 -14.45 3.51
N ASP A 500 -9.48 -14.38 2.20
CA ASP A 500 -10.22 -15.06 1.12
C ASP A 500 -11.72 -14.70 1.07
N LEU A 501 -12.10 -13.50 1.55
CA LEU A 501 -13.48 -13.08 1.75
C LEU A 501 -14.16 -12.52 0.49
N ILE A 502 -13.40 -12.08 -0.53
CA ILE A 502 -13.95 -11.38 -1.71
C ILE A 502 -13.68 -12.07 -3.05
N GLU A 503 -14.77 -12.18 -3.81
CA GLU A 503 -14.92 -12.51 -5.23
C GLU A 503 -14.98 -11.30 -6.17
N ALA A 504 -14.29 -11.29 -7.30
CA ALA A 504 -14.67 -10.38 -8.40
C ALA A 504 -16.09 -10.70 -8.90
N SER A 505 -16.89 -9.67 -9.19
CA SER A 505 -18.23 -9.83 -9.76
C SER A 505 -18.20 -9.80 -11.29
N VAL A 506 -19.29 -10.25 -11.91
CA VAL A 506 -19.54 -10.07 -13.36
C VAL A 506 -19.69 -8.58 -13.72
N LYS A 507 -20.10 -7.74 -12.77
CA LYS A 507 -20.08 -6.27 -12.91
C LYS A 507 -18.72 -5.73 -12.43
N PRO A 508 -17.93 -5.02 -13.24
CA PRO A 508 -16.56 -4.64 -12.89
C PRO A 508 -16.49 -3.71 -11.67
N ASN A 509 -17.44 -2.76 -11.53
CA ASN A 509 -17.53 -1.82 -10.41
C ASN A 509 -17.99 -2.42 -9.08
N VAL A 510 -18.27 -3.72 -9.01
CA VAL A 510 -18.85 -4.38 -7.84
C VAL A 510 -18.00 -5.57 -7.39
N MET A 511 -17.78 -5.67 -6.09
CA MET A 511 -17.12 -6.80 -5.44
C MET A 511 -18.18 -7.73 -4.83
N ARG A 512 -18.02 -9.05 -4.93
CA ARG A 512 -18.88 -10.06 -4.30
C ARG A 512 -18.26 -10.53 -2.99
N LEU A 513 -19.08 -10.67 -1.95
CA LEU A 513 -18.66 -11.43 -0.76
C LEU A 513 -18.82 -12.92 -1.04
N LYS A 514 -17.74 -13.68 -0.85
CA LYS A 514 -17.81 -15.14 -0.92
C LYS A 514 -18.64 -15.66 0.24
N GLN A 515 -19.48 -16.67 -0.04
CA GLN A 515 -20.30 -17.32 0.98
C GLN A 515 -19.42 -18.16 1.91
N SER A 516 -19.91 -18.41 3.13
CA SER A 516 -19.29 -19.32 4.08
C SER A 516 -19.41 -20.77 3.57
N ALA A 517 -18.33 -21.31 3.00
CA ALA A 517 -18.23 -22.75 2.73
C ALA A 517 -18.05 -23.48 4.08
N ASP A 518 -18.90 -24.47 4.36
CA ASP A 518 -19.27 -24.96 5.71
C ASP A 518 -18.14 -25.23 6.72
N LYS A 519 -16.90 -25.47 6.26
CA LYS A 519 -15.77 -25.92 7.10
C LYS A 519 -14.44 -25.24 6.81
N GLU A 520 -14.36 -24.29 5.89
CA GLU A 520 -13.08 -23.71 5.46
C GLU A 520 -12.97 -22.22 5.79
N ARG A 521 -14.01 -21.43 5.47
CA ARG A 521 -13.96 -19.97 5.54
C ARG A 521 -14.99 -19.39 6.50
N TYR A 522 -14.51 -18.72 7.55
CA TYR A 522 -15.36 -17.89 8.39
C TYR A 522 -15.56 -16.52 7.74
N VAL A 523 -16.78 -16.22 7.30
CA VAL A 523 -17.14 -14.91 6.74
C VAL A 523 -17.92 -14.12 7.80
N PRO A 524 -17.35 -13.04 8.37
CA PRO A 524 -18.05 -12.18 9.32
C PRO A 524 -19.23 -11.44 8.66
N GLU A 525 -20.01 -10.71 9.45
CA GLU A 525 -20.83 -9.65 8.87
C GLU A 525 -19.92 -8.56 8.29
N VAL A 526 -20.26 -8.10 7.09
CA VAL A 526 -19.52 -7.05 6.39
C VAL A 526 -20.52 -5.97 5.99
N PHE A 527 -20.14 -4.74 6.27
CA PHE A 527 -20.91 -3.53 5.99
C PHE A 527 -20.01 -2.53 5.27
N TYR A 528 -20.60 -1.54 4.59
CA TYR A 528 -19.88 -0.33 4.16
C TYR A 528 -20.58 0.91 4.74
N ARG A 529 -19.86 2.03 4.77
CA ARG A 529 -20.37 3.32 5.24
C ARG A 529 -20.12 4.41 4.21
N TYR A 530 -21.18 5.14 3.89
CA TYR A 530 -21.16 6.26 2.95
C TYR A 530 -21.90 7.47 3.54
N LYS A 531 -21.71 8.65 2.96
CA LYS A 531 -22.55 9.81 3.22
C LYS A 531 -23.54 9.97 2.09
N ASN A 532 -24.80 10.17 2.41
CA ASN A 532 -25.83 10.46 1.41
C ASN A 532 -25.86 11.96 1.06
N GLN A 533 -26.74 12.34 0.14
CA GLN A 533 -27.00 13.73 -0.30
C GLN A 533 -27.39 14.73 0.82
N TYR A 534 -27.54 14.27 2.08
CA TYR A 534 -27.79 15.11 3.25
C TYR A 534 -26.59 15.13 4.22
N SER A 535 -25.42 14.67 3.78
CA SER A 535 -24.20 14.45 4.58
C SER A 535 -24.36 13.48 5.77
N ILE A 536 -25.43 12.69 5.81
CA ILE A 536 -25.70 11.73 6.89
C ILE A 536 -24.93 10.43 6.62
N GLU A 537 -24.19 9.94 7.61
CA GLU A 537 -23.49 8.63 7.54
C GLU A 537 -24.47 7.46 7.61
N VAL A 538 -24.68 6.80 6.47
CA VAL A 538 -25.47 5.57 6.34
C VAL A 538 -24.53 4.36 6.46
N LYS A 539 -24.98 3.29 7.11
CA LYS A 539 -24.28 1.99 7.18
C LYS A 539 -25.14 0.92 6.52
N GLU A 540 -24.64 0.32 5.45
CA GLU A 540 -25.36 -0.71 4.66
C GLU A 540 -24.65 -2.06 4.70
N SER A 541 -25.42 -3.13 4.44
CA SER A 541 -24.91 -4.50 4.30
C SER A 541 -24.13 -4.66 3.01
N ALA A 542 -22.90 -5.16 3.09
CA ALA A 542 -22.09 -5.49 1.91
C ALA A 542 -22.47 -6.86 1.29
N LYS A 543 -23.47 -7.57 1.83
CA LYS A 543 -23.98 -8.84 1.30
C LYS A 543 -25.14 -8.58 0.31
N PRO A 544 -25.18 -9.24 -0.85
CA PRO A 544 -24.18 -10.19 -1.38
C PRO A 544 -22.96 -9.50 -2.03
N THR A 545 -23.05 -8.20 -2.30
CA THR A 545 -22.10 -7.42 -3.08
C THR A 545 -21.99 -5.98 -2.59
N PHE A 546 -20.86 -5.32 -2.83
CA PHE A 546 -20.62 -3.91 -2.48
C PHE A 546 -19.77 -3.18 -3.55
N PRO A 547 -19.75 -1.85 -3.62
CA PRO A 547 -18.98 -1.11 -4.62
C PRO A 547 -17.46 -1.27 -4.45
N VAL A 548 -16.72 -1.35 -5.55
CA VAL A 548 -15.25 -1.53 -5.53
C VAL A 548 -14.50 -0.31 -5.00
N GLU A 549 -15.08 0.90 -5.10
CA GLU A 549 -14.47 2.18 -4.69
C GLU A 549 -13.96 2.22 -3.23
N TYR A 550 -14.60 1.50 -2.30
CA TYR A 550 -14.17 1.39 -0.89
C TYR A 550 -12.83 0.67 -0.72
N LEU A 551 -12.38 -0.02 -1.76
CA LEU A 551 -11.13 -0.75 -1.83
C LEU A 551 -10.02 0.04 -2.53
N LEU A 552 -10.31 1.22 -3.09
CA LEU A 552 -9.38 2.02 -3.89
C LEU A 552 -8.79 3.20 -3.12
N VAL A 553 -7.60 3.63 -3.56
CA VAL A 553 -6.87 4.81 -3.10
C VAL A 553 -6.19 5.45 -4.30
N ASN A 554 -6.54 6.71 -4.62
CA ASN A 554 -6.08 7.35 -5.86
C ASN A 554 -4.72 8.07 -5.63
N VAL A 555 -3.80 7.86 -6.57
CA VAL A 555 -2.42 8.38 -6.56
C VAL A 555 -2.27 9.33 -7.73
N THR A 556 -1.62 10.47 -7.54
CA THR A 556 -1.37 11.41 -8.65
C THR A 556 -0.25 10.90 -9.56
N HIS A 557 -0.17 11.36 -10.80
CA HIS A 557 0.91 11.00 -11.73
C HIS A 557 1.47 12.21 -12.48
N GLY A 558 2.61 12.04 -13.15
CA GLY A 558 3.18 13.07 -13.99
C GLY A 558 4.57 12.74 -14.56
N PHE A 559 5.15 13.75 -15.21
CA PHE A 559 6.51 13.74 -15.74
C PHE A 559 7.32 14.91 -15.13
N PRO A 560 8.63 14.76 -14.92
CA PRO A 560 9.47 15.83 -14.41
C PRO A 560 9.66 16.95 -15.45
N ASN A 561 9.49 18.21 -15.03
CA ASN A 561 9.64 19.39 -15.92
C ASN A 561 11.01 19.47 -16.63
N ASN A 562 12.06 18.91 -15.99
CA ASN A 562 13.38 18.73 -16.58
C ASN A 562 13.74 17.24 -16.43
N PRO A 563 13.53 16.39 -17.44
CA PRO A 563 13.79 14.96 -17.32
C PRO A 563 15.29 14.66 -17.23
N SER A 564 15.65 13.86 -16.22
CA SER A 564 17.02 13.37 -16.00
C SER A 564 16.99 11.86 -15.67
N PRO A 565 16.57 11.00 -16.62
CA PRO A 565 16.42 9.57 -16.38
C PRO A 565 17.76 8.87 -16.13
N LEU A 566 17.71 7.77 -15.38
CA LEU A 566 18.83 6.88 -15.09
C LEU A 566 19.29 6.10 -16.34
N PHE A 567 18.36 5.80 -17.25
CA PHE A 567 18.62 5.18 -18.55
C PHE A 567 18.50 6.24 -19.65
N LEU A 568 19.59 6.46 -20.40
CA LEU A 568 19.70 7.51 -21.42
C LEU A 568 19.31 7.04 -22.85
N SER A 569 19.08 5.74 -23.03
CA SER A 569 18.68 5.10 -24.28
C SER A 569 17.53 4.10 -24.03
N SER A 570 16.73 3.90 -25.07
CA SER A 570 15.76 2.81 -25.19
C SER A 570 15.77 2.29 -26.63
N ASP A 571 16.98 2.14 -27.19
CA ASP A 571 17.23 1.78 -28.58
C ASP A 571 17.32 0.24 -28.75
N PHE A 572 17.48 -0.51 -27.66
CA PHE A 572 17.52 -1.98 -27.69
C PHE A 572 16.11 -2.61 -27.68
N PRO A 573 15.89 -3.77 -28.33
CA PRO A 573 14.60 -4.44 -28.32
C PRO A 573 14.15 -4.82 -26.91
N ILE A 574 12.94 -4.40 -26.53
CA ILE A 574 12.27 -4.76 -25.27
C ILE A 574 11.94 -6.26 -25.24
N GLU A 575 12.20 -6.90 -24.11
CA GLU A 575 11.98 -8.33 -23.84
C GLU A 575 10.54 -8.82 -24.05
N ASN A 576 10.37 -10.14 -24.19
CA ASN A 576 9.08 -10.85 -24.20
C ASN A 576 8.06 -10.35 -25.26
N ARG A 577 8.54 -9.74 -26.36
CA ARG A 577 7.76 -9.25 -27.52
C ARG A 577 8.12 -10.02 -28.81
N PRO A 578 7.85 -11.34 -28.88
CA PRO A 578 8.31 -12.19 -29.98
C PRO A 578 7.77 -11.73 -31.34
N GLY A 579 8.62 -11.79 -32.38
CA GLY A 579 8.30 -11.37 -33.75
C GLY A 579 8.18 -9.86 -33.97
N LEU A 580 8.23 -9.05 -32.91
CA LEU A 580 8.23 -7.59 -32.98
C LEU A 580 9.57 -7.01 -32.50
N HIS A 581 9.98 -7.33 -31.27
CA HIS A 581 11.23 -6.88 -30.65
C HIS A 581 12.07 -8.10 -30.21
N ASP A 582 12.46 -8.97 -31.16
CA ASP A 582 13.32 -10.12 -30.82
C ASP A 582 14.69 -9.66 -30.29
N GLN A 583 15.03 -9.99 -29.05
CA GLN A 583 16.37 -9.76 -28.50
C GLN A 583 17.37 -10.79 -29.07
N SER A 584 18.56 -10.34 -29.42
CA SER A 584 19.62 -11.25 -29.91
C SER A 584 21.02 -10.68 -29.68
N SER A 585 22.02 -11.57 -29.61
CA SER A 585 23.42 -11.20 -29.45
C SER A 585 23.91 -10.33 -30.60
N GLU A 586 23.44 -10.58 -31.83
CA GLU A 586 23.78 -9.81 -33.02
C GLU A 586 23.29 -8.36 -32.90
N LYS A 587 22.09 -8.14 -32.37
CA LYS A 587 21.56 -6.78 -32.14
C LYS A 587 22.34 -6.05 -31.05
N ALA A 588 22.72 -6.73 -29.97
CA ALA A 588 23.54 -6.14 -28.89
C ALA A 588 24.95 -5.78 -29.39
N LEU A 589 25.59 -6.68 -30.14
CA LEU A 589 26.90 -6.45 -30.76
C LEU A 589 26.83 -5.33 -31.81
N ALA A 590 25.79 -5.29 -32.65
CA ALA A 590 25.60 -4.24 -33.64
C ALA A 590 25.41 -2.85 -33.00
N LEU A 591 24.66 -2.75 -31.91
CA LEU A 591 24.47 -1.51 -31.14
C LEU A 591 25.81 -1.01 -30.55
N VAL A 592 26.60 -1.88 -29.93
CA VAL A 592 27.94 -1.54 -29.41
C VAL A 592 28.90 -1.15 -30.55
N SER A 593 28.87 -1.86 -31.68
CA SER A 593 29.69 -1.54 -32.86
C SER A 593 29.31 -0.19 -33.49
N SER A 594 28.01 0.11 -33.56
CA SER A 594 27.47 1.40 -34.03
C SER A 594 27.86 2.56 -33.12
N ALA A 595 27.83 2.37 -31.79
CA ALA A 595 28.28 3.38 -30.84
C ALA A 595 29.78 3.68 -30.98
N LEU A 596 30.61 2.64 -31.15
CA LEU A 596 32.06 2.73 -31.31
C LEU A 596 32.50 3.30 -32.68
N GLN A 597 31.72 3.10 -33.75
CA GLN A 597 32.06 3.48 -35.13
C GLN A 597 33.45 2.99 -35.58
N GLY A 598 33.87 1.81 -35.11
CA GLY A 598 35.18 1.22 -35.39
C GLY A 598 36.37 1.82 -34.60
N ALA A 599 36.14 2.79 -33.71
CA ALA A 599 37.19 3.34 -32.86
C ALA A 599 37.67 2.32 -31.80
N GLU A 600 38.96 2.39 -31.45
CA GLU A 600 39.55 1.57 -30.39
C GLU A 600 39.70 2.40 -29.11
N LEU A 601 38.80 2.19 -28.15
CA LEU A 601 38.87 2.85 -26.85
C LEU A 601 39.82 2.09 -25.91
N HIS A 602 40.88 2.78 -25.47
CA HIS A 602 41.74 2.35 -24.37
C HIS A 602 41.47 3.21 -23.13
N PRO A 603 41.72 2.71 -21.91
CA PRO A 603 41.63 3.49 -20.68
C PRO A 603 42.42 4.80 -20.74
N LEU A 604 41.92 5.87 -20.11
CA LEU A 604 42.65 7.13 -20.03
C LEU A 604 43.86 6.95 -19.12
N ALA A 605 45.00 7.52 -19.52
CA ALA A 605 46.18 7.55 -18.67
C ALA A 605 45.88 8.39 -17.42
N GLN A 606 45.87 7.75 -16.25
CA GLN A 606 45.66 8.43 -14.97
C GLN A 606 46.66 9.58 -14.83
N THR A 607 46.16 10.77 -14.51
CA THR A 607 46.96 11.99 -14.28
C THR A 607 47.64 11.98 -12.90
N GLY A 608 48.29 10.86 -12.56
CA GLY A 608 49.04 10.63 -11.32
C GLY A 608 50.54 10.91 -11.46
N ASP A 609 51.20 10.27 -12.43
CA ASP A 609 52.63 10.49 -12.71
C ASP A 609 52.83 11.62 -13.73
N ALA A 610 52.88 12.85 -13.22
CA ALA A 610 53.25 14.05 -13.98
C ALA A 610 54.78 14.10 -14.22
N ASP A 611 55.29 13.14 -15.00
CA ASP A 611 56.71 13.06 -15.36
C ASP A 611 57.13 14.34 -16.12
N ALA A 612 58.09 15.08 -15.55
CA ALA A 612 58.16 16.55 -15.62
C ALA A 612 58.66 17.14 -16.97
N LYS A 613 58.49 16.40 -18.07
CA LYS A 613 58.79 16.80 -19.46
C LYS A 613 57.81 16.27 -20.50
N GLY A 614 56.79 15.50 -20.11
CA GLY A 614 55.73 15.07 -21.03
C GLY A 614 54.75 16.21 -21.33
N LYS A 615 54.46 16.49 -22.60
CA LYS A 615 53.18 17.14 -22.94
C LYS A 615 52.08 16.14 -22.64
N GLY A 616 51.26 16.40 -21.63
CA GLY A 616 50.05 15.61 -21.38
C GLY A 616 49.23 15.54 -22.66
N ARG A 617 49.02 14.32 -23.17
CA ARG A 617 48.20 14.10 -24.36
C ARG A 617 46.74 14.28 -23.95
N ALA A 618 46.25 15.50 -24.06
CA ALA A 618 44.83 15.80 -23.90
C ALA A 618 44.03 14.80 -24.77
N VAL A 619 42.99 14.23 -24.17
CA VAL A 619 42.06 13.36 -24.90
C VAL A 619 41.46 14.22 -26.01
N ASP A 620 41.51 13.75 -27.26
CA ASP A 620 40.88 14.48 -28.34
C ASP A 620 39.35 14.43 -28.21
N ASP A 621 38.72 15.50 -28.68
CA ASP A 621 37.28 15.74 -28.49
C ASP A 621 36.43 14.62 -29.14
N GLY A 622 36.92 14.06 -30.25
CA GLY A 622 36.34 12.89 -30.92
C GLY A 622 36.36 11.62 -30.06
N THR A 623 37.48 11.33 -29.38
CA THR A 623 37.55 10.20 -28.45
C THR A 623 36.59 10.37 -27.28
N MET A 624 36.46 11.59 -26.73
CA MET A 624 35.47 11.86 -25.68
C MET A 624 34.03 11.73 -26.18
N GLU A 625 33.74 12.12 -27.42
CA GLU A 625 32.39 12.00 -27.99
C GLU A 625 32.00 10.54 -28.27
N VAL A 626 32.93 9.71 -28.77
CA VAL A 626 32.69 8.25 -28.89
C VAL A 626 32.48 7.61 -27.51
N ARG A 627 33.24 8.03 -26.48
CA ARG A 627 33.03 7.56 -25.09
C ARG A 627 31.64 7.91 -24.56
N LYS A 628 31.18 9.17 -24.71
CA LYS A 628 29.81 9.57 -24.34
C LYS A 628 28.75 8.76 -25.07
N ARG A 629 28.92 8.55 -26.38
CA ARG A 629 27.97 7.77 -27.20
C ARG A 629 27.89 6.32 -26.74
N LEU A 630 29.02 5.70 -26.43
CA LEU A 630 29.07 4.34 -25.87
C LEU A 630 28.38 4.27 -24.50
N VAL A 631 28.65 5.22 -23.60
CA VAL A 631 27.96 5.27 -22.29
C VAL A 631 26.46 5.44 -22.46
N ARG A 632 26.02 6.32 -23.37
CA ARG A 632 24.59 6.48 -23.67
C ARG A 632 23.95 5.20 -24.19
N ALA A 633 24.61 4.52 -25.14
CA ALA A 633 24.12 3.30 -25.75
C ALA A 633 24.13 2.10 -24.77
N LEU A 634 25.04 2.09 -23.79
CA LEU A 634 25.03 1.11 -22.70
C LEU A 634 23.99 1.42 -21.62
N SER A 635 23.61 2.69 -21.44
CA SER A 635 22.59 3.16 -20.50
C SER A 635 21.16 2.91 -21.03
N ASP A 636 20.88 1.64 -21.34
CA ASP A 636 19.60 1.10 -21.78
C ASP A 636 19.27 -0.10 -20.87
N TRP A 637 18.09 -0.08 -20.24
CA TRP A 637 17.67 -1.12 -19.30
C TRP A 637 17.50 -2.50 -19.94
N HIS A 638 16.96 -2.54 -21.16
CA HIS A 638 16.67 -3.79 -21.87
C HIS A 638 17.96 -4.43 -22.37
N LEU A 639 18.90 -3.61 -22.85
CA LEU A 639 20.26 -4.06 -23.17
C LEU A 639 20.97 -4.58 -21.92
N PHE A 640 20.88 -3.88 -20.79
CA PHE A 640 21.53 -4.29 -19.54
C PHE A 640 20.94 -5.61 -19.00
N ALA A 641 19.62 -5.76 -18.99
CA ALA A 641 18.92 -6.97 -18.58
C ALA A 641 19.17 -8.18 -19.50
N PHE A 642 19.42 -7.94 -20.78
CA PHE A 642 19.86 -8.94 -21.75
C PHE A 642 21.34 -9.32 -21.57
N LEU A 643 22.23 -8.34 -21.40
CA LEU A 643 23.67 -8.57 -21.22
C LEU A 643 24.00 -9.35 -19.94
N ASP A 644 23.21 -9.20 -18.87
CA ASP A 644 23.28 -10.03 -17.65
C ASP A 644 23.04 -11.54 -17.92
N THR A 645 22.31 -11.89 -18.98
CA THR A 645 22.14 -13.29 -19.43
C THR A 645 23.25 -13.79 -20.35
N SER A 646 24.16 -12.92 -20.78
CA SER A 646 25.16 -13.25 -21.79
C SER A 646 26.34 -14.03 -21.18
N PRO A 647 26.71 -15.22 -21.72
CA PRO A 647 27.87 -15.97 -21.25
C PRO A 647 29.22 -15.31 -21.60
N LEU A 648 29.20 -14.12 -22.23
CA LEU A 648 30.37 -13.31 -22.55
C LEU A 648 30.84 -12.42 -21.38
N LEU A 649 29.99 -12.20 -20.37
CA LEU A 649 30.25 -11.28 -19.26
C LEU A 649 30.20 -12.02 -17.92
N GLU A 650 31.23 -11.87 -17.10
CA GLU A 650 31.22 -12.37 -15.72
C GLU A 650 30.29 -11.49 -14.83
N PRO A 651 29.79 -11.98 -13.69
CA PRO A 651 29.01 -11.15 -12.75
C PRO A 651 29.73 -9.86 -12.34
N GLY A 652 31.06 -9.90 -12.20
CA GLY A 652 31.89 -8.71 -11.94
C GLY A 652 32.13 -7.79 -13.14
N ASP A 653 31.82 -8.23 -14.36
CA ASP A 653 31.70 -7.34 -15.53
C ASP A 653 30.36 -6.59 -15.46
N ILE A 654 29.27 -7.29 -15.12
CA ILE A 654 27.93 -6.71 -14.94
C ILE A 654 27.90 -5.68 -13.81
N ASP A 655 28.60 -5.93 -12.69
CA ASP A 655 28.71 -4.95 -11.59
C ASP A 655 29.41 -3.65 -12.02
N VAL A 656 30.44 -3.75 -12.88
CA VAL A 656 31.14 -2.59 -13.44
C VAL A 656 30.30 -1.89 -14.51
N LEU A 657 29.59 -2.64 -15.34
CA LEU A 657 28.64 -2.12 -16.32
C LEU A 657 27.49 -1.36 -15.62
N ALA A 658 26.94 -1.89 -14.53
CA ALA A 658 25.92 -1.21 -13.72
C ALA A 658 26.38 0.18 -13.24
N ASN A 659 27.65 0.29 -12.81
CA ASN A 659 28.25 1.55 -12.43
C ASN A 659 28.41 2.52 -13.63
N VAL A 660 28.73 2.04 -14.84
CA VAL A 660 28.72 2.88 -16.06
C VAL A 660 27.30 3.37 -16.37
N VAL A 661 26.32 2.46 -16.33
CA VAL A 661 24.90 2.72 -16.60
C VAL A 661 24.31 3.78 -15.65
N ALA A 662 24.69 3.75 -14.37
CA ALA A 662 24.10 4.61 -13.34
C ALA A 662 24.92 5.86 -12.96
N SER A 663 26.20 5.94 -13.35
CA SER A 663 27.04 7.14 -13.16
C SER A 663 27.15 8.03 -14.40
N HIS A 664 26.87 7.47 -15.58
CA HIS A 664 27.07 8.10 -16.89
C HIS A 664 28.49 8.62 -17.16
N ASP A 665 29.50 8.16 -16.41
CA ASP A 665 30.87 8.68 -16.49
C ASP A 665 31.66 8.11 -17.70
N PRO A 666 31.98 8.93 -18.73
CA PRO A 666 32.78 8.51 -19.88
C PRO A 666 34.29 8.41 -19.56
N GLY A 667 34.70 8.73 -18.33
CA GLY A 667 36.06 8.63 -17.82
C GLY A 667 36.31 7.33 -17.05
N ALA A 668 36.32 7.42 -15.72
CA ALA A 668 36.83 6.38 -14.82
C ALA A 668 35.93 5.14 -14.73
N ALA A 669 34.60 5.30 -14.73
CA ALA A 669 33.66 4.18 -14.77
C ALA A 669 33.81 3.39 -16.07
N LEU A 670 33.80 4.09 -17.22
CA LEU A 670 34.03 3.47 -18.52
C LEU A 670 35.42 2.83 -18.61
N ASP A 671 36.46 3.47 -18.08
CA ASP A 671 37.82 2.92 -18.06
C ASP A 671 37.94 1.62 -17.26
N ALA A 672 37.15 1.45 -16.20
CA ALA A 672 37.05 0.19 -15.48
C ALA A 672 36.41 -0.91 -16.35
N LEU A 673 35.36 -0.58 -17.11
CA LEU A 673 34.72 -1.51 -18.05
C LEU A 673 35.65 -1.90 -19.20
N LEU A 674 36.38 -0.94 -19.80
CA LEU A 674 37.36 -1.17 -20.87
C LEU A 674 38.49 -2.14 -20.46
N GLN A 675 38.74 -2.31 -19.15
CA GLN A 675 39.74 -3.24 -18.61
C GLN A 675 39.21 -4.66 -18.37
N ARG A 676 37.89 -4.90 -18.47
CA ARG A 676 37.28 -6.21 -18.19
C ARG A 676 37.48 -7.19 -19.37
N PRO A 677 37.93 -8.44 -19.15
CA PRO A 677 38.15 -9.41 -20.23
C PRO A 677 36.89 -9.76 -21.03
N GLY A 678 35.73 -9.91 -20.37
CA GLY A 678 34.46 -10.18 -21.05
C GLY A 678 34.05 -9.03 -21.97
N TRP A 679 34.18 -7.79 -21.51
CA TRP A 679 33.97 -6.60 -22.34
C TRP A 679 34.90 -6.54 -23.56
N GLN A 680 36.20 -6.85 -23.38
CA GLN A 680 37.16 -6.90 -24.50
C GLN A 680 36.80 -7.99 -25.52
N THR A 681 36.27 -9.12 -25.06
CA THR A 681 35.75 -10.20 -25.92
C THR A 681 34.49 -9.76 -26.68
N LEU A 682 33.55 -9.10 -26.01
CA LEU A 682 32.34 -8.53 -26.60
C LEU A 682 32.69 -7.51 -27.70
N VAL A 683 33.63 -6.59 -27.46
CA VAL A 683 34.09 -5.60 -28.44
C VAL A 683 34.87 -6.23 -29.60
N ALA A 684 35.55 -7.36 -29.39
CA ALA A 684 36.16 -8.11 -30.50
C ALA A 684 35.07 -8.70 -31.43
N LEU A 685 34.07 -9.37 -30.85
CA LEU A 685 32.94 -9.95 -31.59
C LEU A 685 32.11 -8.87 -32.31
N SER A 686 31.93 -7.69 -31.71
CA SER A 686 31.19 -6.57 -32.34
C SER A 686 31.92 -5.98 -33.55
N LYS A 687 33.25 -6.11 -33.62
CA LYS A 687 34.05 -5.74 -34.80
C LYS A 687 33.97 -6.80 -35.91
N GLU A 688 33.98 -8.09 -35.55
CA GLU A 688 33.88 -9.18 -36.53
C GLU A 688 32.52 -9.19 -37.25
N GLN A 689 31.42 -8.92 -36.54
CA GLN A 689 30.11 -8.74 -37.16
C GLN A 689 29.99 -7.43 -37.97
N GLY A 690 30.82 -6.42 -37.67
CA GLY A 690 30.87 -5.13 -38.37
C GLY A 690 31.78 -5.09 -39.61
N GLY A 691 32.15 -6.25 -40.18
CA GLY A 691 33.12 -6.35 -41.28
C GLY A 691 32.69 -5.58 -42.56
N PRO A 692 33.64 -5.00 -43.33
CA PRO A 692 33.35 -4.13 -44.47
C PRO A 692 32.85 -4.91 -45.70
N GLY A 693 31.56 -5.26 -45.71
CA GLY A 693 30.95 -6.14 -46.71
C GLY A 693 29.48 -5.83 -47.07
N GLY A 694 29.04 -4.57 -46.95
CA GLY A 694 27.62 -4.20 -47.11
C GLY A 694 27.39 -2.78 -47.63
N GLY A 695 27.82 -2.49 -48.85
CA GLY A 695 27.65 -1.17 -49.49
C GLY A 695 26.22 -0.88 -49.96
N ALA A 696 25.26 -0.76 -49.04
CA ALA A 696 23.90 -0.30 -49.31
C ALA A 696 23.56 0.86 -48.36
N GLY A 697 23.47 2.08 -48.90
CA GLY A 697 23.26 3.30 -48.11
C GLY A 697 21.81 3.49 -47.66
N GLY A 698 21.35 2.69 -46.71
CA GLY A 698 20.19 3.04 -45.88
C GLY A 698 20.65 3.98 -44.76
N GLY A 699 20.24 5.24 -44.81
CA GLY A 699 20.49 6.16 -43.70
C GLY A 699 19.61 5.78 -42.51
N PHE A 700 20.18 5.70 -41.30
CA PHE A 700 19.37 5.73 -40.08
C PHE A 700 18.70 7.10 -40.01
N GLY A 701 17.38 7.13 -40.20
CA GLY A 701 16.59 8.34 -40.12
C GLY A 701 16.65 8.92 -38.72
N GLY A 702 17.04 10.18 -38.61
CA GLY A 702 16.40 11.04 -37.61
C GLY A 702 14.93 11.20 -38.01
N ILE A 703 14.06 11.40 -37.02
CA ILE A 703 12.61 11.55 -37.22
C ILE A 703 12.37 12.72 -38.19
N ASN A 704 11.97 12.41 -39.42
CA ASN A 704 11.70 13.36 -40.49
C ASN A 704 10.21 13.33 -40.83
N GLU A 705 9.65 14.49 -41.15
CA GLU A 705 8.23 14.73 -41.42
C GLU A 705 7.72 14.06 -42.73
N ASP A 706 8.59 13.34 -43.44
CA ASP A 706 8.30 12.66 -44.71
C ASP A 706 7.67 11.25 -44.54
N GLU A 707 7.89 10.56 -43.41
CA GLU A 707 7.36 9.19 -43.23
C GLU A 707 5.82 9.16 -43.15
N ASP A 708 5.19 10.22 -42.66
CA ASP A 708 3.73 10.40 -42.71
C ASP A 708 3.21 10.49 -44.16
N ALA A 709 4.00 11.04 -45.09
CA ALA A 709 3.60 11.16 -46.49
C ALA A 709 3.59 9.79 -47.20
N ASP A 710 4.59 8.95 -46.93
CA ASP A 710 4.68 7.59 -47.47
C ASP A 710 3.73 6.61 -46.74
N LEU A 711 3.48 6.78 -45.44
CA LEU A 711 2.41 6.06 -44.73
C LEU A 711 1.03 6.41 -45.33
N ALA A 712 0.75 7.70 -45.56
CA ALA A 712 -0.45 8.13 -46.26
C ALA A 712 -0.49 7.68 -47.73
N ALA A 713 0.65 7.41 -48.38
CA ALA A 713 0.70 6.82 -49.72
C ALA A 713 0.40 5.31 -49.71
N ALA A 714 0.97 4.58 -48.75
CA ALA A 714 0.72 3.14 -48.54
C ALA A 714 -0.75 2.86 -48.20
N ILE A 715 -1.36 3.66 -47.33
CA ILE A 715 -2.80 3.58 -47.01
C ILE A 715 -3.66 3.81 -48.27
N ARG A 716 -3.32 4.83 -49.08
CA ARG A 716 -4.01 5.09 -50.37
C ARG A 716 -3.82 3.96 -51.38
N ALA A 717 -2.64 3.35 -51.45
CA ALA A 717 -2.39 2.19 -52.31
C ALA A 717 -3.16 0.94 -51.85
N SER A 718 -3.29 0.72 -50.54
CA SER A 718 -4.04 -0.41 -49.98
C SER A 718 -5.57 -0.29 -50.12
N MET A 719 -6.11 0.93 -50.27
CA MET A 719 -7.56 1.16 -50.41
C MET A 719 -8.03 1.32 -51.87
N ALA A 720 -7.13 1.52 -52.83
CA ALA A 720 -7.47 1.61 -54.26
C ALA A 720 -7.67 0.23 -54.93
N GLY A 721 -8.48 -0.65 -54.31
CA GLY A 721 -8.41 -2.11 -54.50
C GLY A 721 -9.56 -2.84 -55.20
N VAL A 722 -10.70 -2.21 -55.51
CA VAL A 722 -11.85 -2.91 -56.14
C VAL A 722 -12.57 -2.05 -57.19
N SER A 723 -12.64 -2.54 -58.43
CA SER A 723 -13.70 -2.25 -59.44
C SER A 723 -13.68 -3.31 -60.56
N ASP A 724 -14.86 -3.82 -60.90
CA ASP A 724 -15.24 -4.62 -62.09
C ASP A 724 -14.43 -5.87 -62.49
N VAL A 725 -14.99 -7.06 -62.17
CA VAL A 725 -14.84 -8.30 -62.95
C VAL A 725 -16.20 -9.03 -63.02
N PRO A 726 -16.72 -9.42 -64.21
CA PRO A 726 -17.97 -10.17 -64.33
C PRO A 726 -17.82 -11.71 -64.26
N ASP A 727 -18.95 -12.39 -64.02
CA ASP A 727 -19.13 -13.82 -63.71
C ASP A 727 -18.57 -14.83 -64.75
N SER A 728 -17.92 -15.90 -64.25
CA SER A 728 -18.19 -17.29 -64.68
C SER A 728 -17.52 -18.34 -63.76
N SER A 729 -18.26 -19.40 -63.39
CA SER A 729 -17.76 -20.57 -62.64
C SER A 729 -17.75 -21.84 -63.51
N PRO A 730 -16.72 -22.72 -63.43
CA PRO A 730 -16.92 -24.06 -62.80
C PRO A 730 -15.61 -24.71 -62.25
N PRO A 731 -15.61 -25.97 -61.78
CA PRO A 731 -16.51 -26.64 -60.83
C PRO A 731 -15.76 -27.14 -59.56
N ARG A 732 -16.47 -27.68 -58.56
CA ARG A 732 -15.87 -28.24 -57.33
C ARG A 732 -15.13 -29.58 -57.55
N SER A 733 -14.04 -29.77 -56.80
CA SER A 733 -13.39 -31.06 -56.52
C SER A 733 -13.19 -31.22 -55.00
N ALA A 734 -13.07 -32.46 -54.52
CA ALA A 734 -13.09 -32.78 -53.08
C ALA A 734 -11.76 -32.45 -52.34
N PRO A 735 -11.79 -32.15 -51.02
CA PRO A 735 -10.60 -31.88 -50.23
C PRO A 735 -9.80 -33.17 -49.89
N PRO A 736 -8.45 -33.10 -49.83
CA PRO A 736 -7.62 -34.18 -49.31
C PRO A 736 -7.63 -34.23 -47.77
N ALA A 737 -7.31 -35.40 -47.20
CA ALA A 737 -7.21 -35.63 -45.76
C ALA A 737 -5.91 -35.04 -45.15
N PRO A 738 -5.88 -34.70 -43.85
CA PRO A 738 -4.70 -34.17 -43.18
C PRO A 738 -3.57 -35.19 -43.03
N ALA A 739 -2.32 -34.71 -43.05
CA ALA A 739 -1.11 -35.52 -42.88
C ALA A 739 -0.72 -35.69 -41.40
N VAL A 740 0.05 -36.75 -41.10
CA VAL A 740 0.39 -37.21 -39.74
C VAL A 740 1.73 -36.64 -39.26
N ALA A 741 1.80 -36.23 -37.99
CA ALA A 741 3.03 -35.77 -37.33
C ALA A 741 3.93 -36.94 -36.87
N PRO A 742 5.28 -36.76 -36.82
CA PRO A 742 6.21 -37.82 -36.42
C PRO A 742 6.19 -38.11 -34.90
N ALA A 743 6.53 -39.34 -34.52
CA ALA A 743 6.41 -39.85 -33.15
C ALA A 743 7.71 -39.77 -32.32
N ALA A 744 7.55 -39.67 -30.99
CA ALA A 744 8.63 -39.67 -30.00
C ALA A 744 8.99 -41.11 -29.51
N PRO A 745 10.21 -41.34 -28.98
CA PRO A 745 10.66 -42.66 -28.55
C PRO A 745 10.07 -43.13 -27.19
N PRO A 746 9.99 -44.45 -26.93
CA PRO A 746 9.26 -45.03 -25.78
C PRO A 746 10.09 -45.18 -24.49
N SER A 747 9.39 -45.24 -23.36
CA SER A 747 9.92 -45.58 -22.02
C SER A 747 9.69 -47.06 -21.63
N PRO A 748 10.50 -47.65 -20.72
CA PRO A 748 10.44 -49.08 -20.39
C PRO A 748 9.29 -49.49 -19.42
N PRO A 749 8.90 -50.78 -19.36
CA PRO A 749 7.66 -51.22 -18.73
C PRO A 749 7.74 -51.55 -17.23
N ILE A 750 6.58 -51.43 -16.57
CA ILE A 750 6.32 -51.79 -15.16
C ILE A 750 6.10 -53.30 -15.00
N ARG A 751 6.41 -53.84 -13.80
CA ARG A 751 6.20 -55.26 -13.42
C ARG A 751 5.34 -55.37 -12.15
N THR A 752 4.52 -56.42 -12.03
CA THR A 752 3.27 -56.38 -11.22
C THR A 752 3.09 -57.55 -10.23
N VAL A 753 2.53 -57.22 -9.04
CA VAL A 753 1.87 -58.08 -8.01
C VAL A 753 2.73 -59.20 -7.34
N PRO A 754 2.39 -59.74 -6.14
CA PRO A 754 1.09 -60.32 -5.73
C PRO A 754 0.40 -59.73 -4.48
N SER A 755 -0.86 -60.12 -4.27
CA SER A 755 -1.68 -59.86 -3.08
C SER A 755 -2.06 -61.19 -2.39
N ALA A 756 -2.55 -61.15 -1.16
CA ALA A 756 -2.99 -62.31 -0.37
C ALA A 756 -4.35 -62.03 0.33
N SER A 757 -5.13 -63.07 0.60
CA SER A 757 -6.58 -62.96 0.86
C SER A 757 -7.11 -63.80 2.04
N ALA A 758 -8.19 -63.31 2.67
CA ALA A 758 -9.21 -64.04 3.43
C ALA A 758 -10.33 -63.05 3.86
N ALA A 759 -11.63 -63.37 3.91
CA ALA A 759 -12.40 -64.48 3.30
C ALA A 759 -13.92 -64.10 3.24
N GLN A 760 -14.65 -64.78 2.33
CA GLN A 760 -16.10 -65.05 2.15
C GLN A 760 -17.13 -64.50 3.20
N VAL A 761 -18.40 -64.23 2.86
CA VAL A 761 -19.42 -65.03 2.10
C VAL A 761 -20.33 -64.14 1.21
N VAL A 762 -21.14 -64.76 0.34
CA VAL A 762 -21.99 -64.20 -0.74
C VAL A 762 -23.49 -64.41 -0.45
N GLU A 763 -24.37 -63.49 -0.90
CA GLU A 763 -25.70 -63.87 -1.44
C GLU A 763 -26.27 -62.81 -2.43
N ASP A 764 -26.26 -63.20 -3.71
CA ASP A 764 -27.07 -62.91 -4.92
C ASP A 764 -27.79 -61.58 -5.29
N ASP A 765 -27.87 -61.43 -6.62
CA ASP A 765 -28.61 -60.53 -7.54
C ASP A 765 -30.15 -60.85 -7.55
N PRO A 766 -31.06 -60.34 -8.44
CA PRO A 766 -30.89 -59.43 -9.60
C PRO A 766 -32.01 -58.35 -9.81
N TYR A 767 -31.93 -57.69 -10.98
CA TYR A 767 -32.97 -56.97 -11.77
C TYR A 767 -32.95 -55.44 -11.85
N THR A 768 -32.22 -54.96 -12.86
CA THR A 768 -32.61 -53.79 -13.68
C THR A 768 -33.70 -54.16 -14.70
N PHE A 769 -34.65 -53.25 -14.98
CA PHE A 769 -35.39 -53.23 -16.25
C PHE A 769 -35.86 -51.80 -16.61
N ASP A 770 -36.13 -51.57 -17.89
CA ASP A 770 -36.46 -50.28 -18.50
C ASP A 770 -37.97 -50.00 -18.61
N GLY A 771 -38.33 -48.73 -18.82
CA GLY A 771 -39.26 -48.38 -19.91
C GLY A 771 -40.77 -48.24 -19.65
N ALA A 772 -41.17 -46.98 -19.42
CA ALA A 772 -42.34 -46.30 -20.02
C ALA A 772 -43.79 -46.63 -19.58
N ALA A 773 -44.66 -45.66 -19.90
CA ALA A 773 -46.14 -45.68 -20.02
C ALA A 773 -47.03 -45.59 -18.76
N ASP A 774 -47.61 -44.40 -18.62
CA ASP A 774 -49.06 -44.09 -18.52
C ASP A 774 -49.92 -44.43 -17.26
N ASP A 775 -50.48 -43.32 -16.72
CA ASP A 775 -51.83 -43.08 -16.15
C ASP A 775 -52.34 -43.66 -14.79
N TYR A 776 -53.32 -42.90 -14.26
CA TYR A 776 -54.30 -43.15 -13.19
C TYR A 776 -53.91 -42.97 -11.70
N ASP A 777 -54.15 -41.74 -11.23
CA ASP A 777 -55.10 -41.37 -10.15
C ASP A 777 -55.57 -42.44 -9.14
N PHE A 778 -55.62 -42.07 -7.84
CA PHE A 778 -56.91 -41.82 -7.18
C PHE A 778 -56.77 -41.10 -5.82
N ASP A 779 -57.76 -40.23 -5.56
CA ASP A 779 -58.29 -39.65 -4.32
C ASP A 779 -57.39 -39.05 -3.21
N ASP A 780 -57.59 -37.74 -3.06
CA ASP A 780 -57.89 -36.95 -1.86
C ASP A 780 -58.36 -37.69 -0.58
N GLU A 781 -58.14 -37.07 0.60
CA GLU A 781 -59.21 -36.44 1.42
C GLU A 781 -58.66 -35.75 2.70
N ASP A 782 -59.32 -34.64 3.04
CA ASP A 782 -59.61 -34.05 4.38
C ASP A 782 -58.57 -33.31 5.28
N ASP A 783 -58.92 -32.02 5.48
CA ASP A 783 -59.14 -31.31 6.77
C ASP A 783 -58.00 -30.61 7.56
N ASP A 784 -58.08 -29.32 7.95
CA ASP A 784 -59.05 -28.24 7.67
C ASP A 784 -58.65 -26.90 8.37
N VAL A 785 -59.35 -25.80 8.02
CA VAL A 785 -59.68 -24.61 8.84
C VAL A 785 -58.55 -23.72 9.41
N PHE A 786 -58.36 -22.56 8.78
CA PHE A 786 -59.02 -21.32 9.26
C PHE A 786 -59.13 -20.26 8.15
N HIS A 787 -60.34 -20.04 7.64
CA HIS A 787 -60.73 -18.78 6.97
C HIS A 787 -61.27 -17.79 8.02
N ASP A 788 -61.18 -16.50 7.72
CA ASP A 788 -62.34 -15.62 7.50
C ASP A 788 -61.84 -14.34 6.78
N GLN A 789 -62.26 -14.09 5.54
CA GLN A 789 -63.45 -13.33 5.08
C GLN A 789 -63.26 -11.79 5.14
N ASP A 790 -63.65 -10.96 4.15
CA ASP A 790 -64.16 -11.20 2.77
C ASP A 790 -64.11 -9.86 1.94
N ASP A 791 -64.87 -9.78 0.82
CA ASP A 791 -65.22 -8.63 -0.07
C ASP A 791 -64.16 -8.29 -1.17
N GLU A 792 -64.35 -8.46 -2.51
CA GLU A 792 -65.43 -8.16 -3.51
C GLU A 792 -65.53 -6.65 -3.90
N ASP A 793 -65.79 -6.19 -5.15
CA ASP A 793 -65.94 -6.76 -6.52
C ASP A 793 -64.58 -6.76 -7.32
N GLU A 794 -64.35 -6.78 -8.67
CA GLU A 794 -65.07 -6.92 -9.99
C GLU A 794 -63.97 -7.30 -11.07
N ASP A 795 -64.26 -7.70 -12.33
CA ASP A 795 -64.44 -9.10 -12.78
C ASP A 795 -63.84 -9.38 -14.21
N GLU A 796 -63.89 -10.64 -14.69
CA GLU A 796 -63.80 -11.21 -16.06
C GLU A 796 -62.47 -11.23 -16.92
N ASP A 797 -61.88 -12.43 -16.97
CA ASP A 797 -61.70 -13.32 -18.15
C ASP A 797 -60.57 -13.21 -19.23
N MET A 798 -59.72 -14.27 -19.20
CA MET A 798 -59.37 -15.18 -20.32
C MET A 798 -58.43 -14.81 -21.51
N ALA A 799 -57.24 -15.45 -21.44
CA ALA A 799 -56.78 -16.50 -22.37
C ALA A 799 -55.80 -16.25 -23.54
N THR A 800 -54.71 -17.05 -23.50
CA THR A 800 -53.97 -17.68 -24.62
C THR A 800 -53.04 -16.88 -25.56
N SER A 801 -51.73 -17.05 -25.29
CA SER A 801 -50.74 -17.65 -26.22
C SER A 801 -50.74 -17.29 -27.73
N ARG A 802 -49.71 -16.54 -28.19
CA ARG A 802 -48.61 -17.10 -29.04
C ARG A 802 -47.47 -16.13 -29.42
N ARG A 803 -46.25 -16.60 -29.14
CA ARG A 803 -44.96 -16.46 -29.88
C ARG A 803 -45.04 -15.90 -31.34
N LEU A 804 -44.24 -14.87 -31.66
CA LEU A 804 -43.24 -14.76 -32.78
C LEU A 804 -43.07 -13.36 -33.44
N THR A 805 -41.89 -12.76 -33.23
CA THR A 805 -40.97 -12.11 -34.22
C THR A 805 -41.42 -11.09 -35.29
N ARG A 806 -40.78 -9.90 -35.22
CA ARG A 806 -39.84 -9.32 -36.24
C ARG A 806 -40.31 -8.28 -37.30
N ASP A 807 -39.45 -7.25 -37.45
CA ASP A 807 -39.21 -6.21 -38.49
C ASP A 807 -40.31 -5.21 -38.95
N ASP A 808 -39.92 -3.93 -38.86
CA ASP A 808 -40.16 -2.74 -39.72
C ASP A 808 -41.52 -2.47 -40.42
N SER A 809 -42.07 -1.27 -40.15
CA SER A 809 -42.11 -0.19 -41.18
C SER A 809 -42.59 1.17 -40.62
N ASP A 810 -42.05 2.28 -41.18
CA ASP A 810 -42.61 3.64 -41.08
C ASP A 810 -44.04 3.73 -41.65
N VAL A 811 -44.81 4.78 -41.29
CA VAL A 811 -45.56 5.65 -42.26
C VAL A 811 -46.25 6.89 -41.61
N GLN A 812 -45.64 8.06 -41.86
CA GLN A 812 -46.25 9.32 -42.40
C GLN A 812 -47.05 10.38 -41.58
N ILE A 813 -46.77 11.64 -42.01
CA ILE A 813 -47.68 12.81 -42.25
C ILE A 813 -48.19 13.57 -40.99
N SER A 814 -48.23 14.92 -40.94
CA SER A 814 -48.44 15.95 -41.98
C SER A 814 -47.56 17.22 -41.81
N ALA A 815 -47.70 18.22 -42.70
CA ALA A 815 -46.81 19.40 -42.84
C ALA A 815 -47.58 20.72 -43.08
N VAL A 816 -46.90 21.78 -43.58
CA VAL A 816 -47.43 23.08 -44.10
C VAL A 816 -47.78 24.11 -42.99
N ARG A 817 -47.34 25.38 -42.94
CA ARG A 817 -46.50 26.33 -43.75
C ARG A 817 -45.93 27.40 -42.77
N ARG A 818 -45.03 28.35 -43.08
CA ARG A 818 -44.78 29.14 -44.31
C ARG A 818 -43.35 29.74 -44.31
N ALA A 819 -42.87 30.17 -45.48
CA ALA A 819 -41.54 30.77 -45.71
C ALA A 819 -41.52 32.31 -45.37
N ALA A 820 -40.43 33.09 -45.49
CA ALA A 820 -39.23 32.93 -46.33
C ALA A 820 -38.05 33.88 -45.98
N THR A 821 -36.83 33.52 -46.41
CA THR A 821 -35.75 34.36 -47.04
C THR A 821 -35.24 35.67 -46.37
N ALA A 822 -33.96 36.09 -46.44
CA ALA A 822 -32.80 35.62 -47.25
C ALA A 822 -31.43 35.99 -46.63
N ALA A 823 -30.42 35.16 -46.94
CA ALA A 823 -29.06 35.47 -47.43
C ALA A 823 -28.14 36.58 -46.83
N ALA A 824 -26.89 36.15 -46.63
CA ALA A 824 -25.62 36.79 -47.07
C ALA A 824 -24.83 37.77 -46.17
N SER A 825 -23.66 37.25 -45.75
CA SER A 825 -22.32 37.86 -45.96
C SER A 825 -21.82 39.05 -45.11
N SER A 826 -20.93 38.70 -44.17
CA SER A 826 -19.56 39.26 -43.96
C SER A 826 -19.32 40.79 -43.87
N LEU A 827 -18.61 41.25 -42.83
CA LEU A 827 -17.25 41.83 -42.92
C LEU A 827 -16.72 42.43 -41.58
N THR A 828 -15.39 42.47 -41.45
CA THR A 828 -14.54 43.44 -40.71
C THR A 828 -14.78 43.82 -39.23
N ALA A 829 -13.90 43.29 -38.37
CA ALA A 829 -12.76 43.98 -37.72
C ALA A 829 -12.93 45.09 -36.64
N ALA A 830 -11.91 45.11 -35.76
CA ALA A 830 -11.30 46.24 -35.03
C ALA A 830 -11.95 46.79 -33.72
N ALA A 831 -11.32 46.39 -32.60
CA ALA A 831 -10.79 47.22 -31.49
C ALA A 831 -11.59 48.43 -30.93
N GLY A 832 -11.75 48.49 -29.59
CA GLY A 832 -12.14 49.72 -28.90
C GLY A 832 -12.44 49.63 -27.39
N THR A 833 -11.41 49.84 -26.56
CA THR A 833 -11.46 50.50 -25.23
C THR A 833 -12.78 50.61 -24.42
N GLY A 834 -12.80 49.99 -23.23
CA GLY A 834 -12.71 50.78 -21.98
C GLY A 834 -13.97 51.15 -21.18
N ALA A 835 -14.03 50.61 -19.95
CA ALA A 835 -14.65 51.15 -18.73
C ALA A 835 -16.18 51.31 -18.61
N GLY A 836 -16.73 50.73 -17.53
CA GLY A 836 -18.09 50.97 -17.02
C GLY A 836 -18.45 49.94 -15.94
N ALA A 837 -18.83 50.38 -14.73
CA ALA A 837 -19.08 49.47 -13.59
C ALA A 837 -20.48 49.67 -12.97
N ARG A 838 -21.24 48.56 -12.88
CA ARG A 838 -22.53 48.31 -12.19
C ARG A 838 -22.93 46.85 -12.51
N ALA A 839 -23.52 46.00 -11.68
CA ALA A 839 -24.44 46.10 -10.53
C ALA A 839 -25.81 46.70 -10.89
N GLU A 840 -26.96 46.04 -10.68
CA GLU A 840 -27.26 44.68 -10.18
C GLU A 840 -27.29 43.62 -11.35
N ASP A 841 -27.68 42.32 -11.24
CA ASP A 841 -28.69 41.63 -10.43
C ASP A 841 -28.45 40.10 -10.32
N ALA A 842 -29.30 39.37 -9.56
CA ALA A 842 -29.07 37.97 -9.17
C ALA A 842 -29.34 36.90 -10.25
N ILE A 843 -28.53 35.83 -10.22
CA ILE A 843 -28.83 34.51 -10.81
C ILE A 843 -28.55 33.44 -9.74
N LEU A 844 -29.43 32.45 -9.62
CA LEU A 844 -29.28 31.32 -8.71
C LEU A 844 -28.26 30.32 -9.27
N ILE A 845 -27.36 29.83 -8.41
CA ILE A 845 -26.51 28.66 -8.67
C ILE A 845 -26.72 27.72 -7.48
N ASP A 846 -27.46 26.65 -7.71
CA ASP A 846 -27.37 25.43 -6.91
C ASP A 846 -26.16 24.65 -7.43
N ASP A 847 -25.16 24.38 -6.58
CA ASP A 847 -24.08 23.38 -6.75
C ASP A 847 -23.15 23.47 -5.51
N GLU A 848 -23.37 22.61 -4.50
CA GLU A 848 -22.48 22.44 -3.34
C GLU A 848 -22.33 20.95 -3.01
N ASP A 849 -21.11 20.38 -3.08
CA ASP A 849 -20.87 18.97 -2.73
C ASP A 849 -19.48 18.69 -2.13
N GLU A 850 -19.47 17.91 -1.03
CA GLU A 850 -18.33 17.38 -0.24
C GLU A 850 -17.25 18.40 0.28
N VAL A 851 -16.36 18.13 1.26
CA VAL A 851 -15.83 16.89 1.87
C VAL A 851 -15.64 17.05 3.41
N PHE A 852 -16.17 16.10 4.18
CA PHE A 852 -15.85 15.70 5.58
C PHE A 852 -15.41 16.75 6.65
N ALA A 853 -16.27 16.94 7.66
CA ALA A 853 -15.89 17.33 9.03
C ALA A 853 -16.59 16.45 10.08
N SER A 854 -15.92 16.09 11.19
CA SER A 854 -16.55 15.40 12.35
C SER A 854 -15.70 15.36 13.64
N ALA A 855 -15.48 16.51 14.29
CA ALA A 855 -15.21 16.58 15.75
C ALA A 855 -15.51 17.99 16.30
N PRO A 856 -16.24 18.16 17.43
CA PRO A 856 -16.61 19.47 17.94
C PRO A 856 -15.52 20.11 18.82
N SER A 857 -15.01 21.28 18.43
CA SER A 857 -14.17 22.11 19.31
C SER A 857 -15.04 22.87 20.31
N SER A 858 -14.83 22.61 21.61
CA SER A 858 -15.55 23.26 22.72
C SER A 858 -14.57 24.03 23.61
N THR A 859 -14.10 25.19 23.11
CA THR A 859 -13.16 26.04 23.85
C THR A 859 -13.62 27.50 23.87
N VAL A 860 -14.29 27.92 24.94
CA VAL A 860 -14.57 29.33 25.25
C VAL A 860 -14.10 29.61 26.67
N HIS A 861 -12.96 30.30 26.81
CA HIS A 861 -12.48 30.85 28.07
C HIS A 861 -12.41 32.38 27.98
N GLY A 862 -13.08 33.05 28.91
CA GLY A 862 -12.98 34.49 29.15
C GLY A 862 -12.70 34.73 30.63
N THR A 863 -11.52 35.25 30.95
CA THR A 863 -11.06 35.51 32.32
C THR A 863 -11.41 36.91 32.81
N HIS A 864 -11.61 37.11 34.12
CA HIS A 864 -11.08 38.27 34.87
C HIS A 864 -11.17 38.04 36.39
N GLU A 865 -10.37 38.78 37.17
CA GLU A 865 -10.22 38.63 38.63
C GLU A 865 -10.86 39.76 39.46
N ALA A 866 -11.11 39.43 40.74
CA ALA A 866 -11.05 40.29 41.93
C ALA A 866 -12.26 41.15 42.41
N ALA A 867 -12.29 41.28 43.75
CA ALA A 867 -12.95 42.30 44.59
C ALA A 867 -14.47 42.20 44.93
N ALA A 868 -14.70 41.58 46.09
CA ALA A 868 -15.93 41.46 46.89
C ALA A 868 -16.86 42.69 47.06
N ALA A 869 -18.18 42.43 47.05
CA ALA A 869 -19.19 42.98 47.97
C ALA A 869 -20.48 42.11 47.93
N ALA A 870 -21.40 42.24 48.89
CA ALA A 870 -22.54 41.33 49.07
C ALA A 870 -23.93 41.97 48.88
N ALA A 871 -24.87 41.21 48.27
CA ALA A 871 -26.32 41.32 48.42
C ALA A 871 -26.99 40.00 47.94
N ALA A 872 -28.24 39.73 48.34
CA ALA A 872 -28.90 38.44 48.07
C ALA A 872 -30.27 38.58 47.37
N ALA A 873 -30.53 37.69 46.40
CA ALA A 873 -31.84 37.30 45.88
C ALA A 873 -31.70 35.89 45.26
N GLY A 874 -32.76 35.08 45.28
CA GLY A 874 -32.69 33.65 44.94
C GLY A 874 -33.23 33.24 43.57
N GLY A 875 -32.79 32.08 43.09
CA GLY A 875 -33.29 31.34 41.93
C GLY A 875 -33.02 29.84 42.12
N GLY A 876 -33.82 28.97 41.50
CA GLY A 876 -33.77 27.52 41.73
C GLY A 876 -32.54 26.83 41.14
N SER A 877 -32.16 25.68 41.72
CA SER A 877 -31.06 24.83 41.23
C SER A 877 -31.57 23.71 40.33
N GLU A 878 -31.12 23.68 39.07
CA GLU A 878 -31.15 22.45 38.26
C GLU A 878 -30.04 21.50 38.75
N ALA A 879 -30.32 20.19 38.73
CA ALA A 879 -29.36 19.18 39.15
C ALA A 879 -28.51 18.71 37.95
N GLY A 880 -27.19 18.72 38.10
CA GLY A 880 -26.25 18.39 37.02
C GLY A 880 -26.22 16.89 36.69
N VAL A 881 -26.57 16.54 35.46
CA VAL A 881 -26.53 15.17 34.90
C VAL A 881 -25.11 14.60 34.91
N LYS A 882 -24.98 13.29 35.19
CA LYS A 882 -23.69 12.60 35.32
C LYS A 882 -23.43 11.69 34.11
N VAL A 883 -22.59 12.14 33.19
CA VAL A 883 -22.28 11.42 31.94
C VAL A 883 -21.30 10.27 32.18
N CYS A 884 -21.63 9.05 31.74
CA CYS A 884 -20.74 7.90 31.84
C CYS A 884 -19.54 8.03 30.86
N PRO A 885 -18.28 7.93 31.32
CA PRO A 885 -17.10 8.04 30.45
C PRO A 885 -16.89 6.84 29.52
N HIS A 886 -17.67 5.76 29.67
CA HIS A 886 -17.52 4.52 28.89
C HIS A 886 -18.56 4.35 27.78
N CYS A 887 -19.79 4.81 27.97
CA CYS A 887 -20.87 4.71 26.96
C CYS A 887 -21.55 6.05 26.64
N THR A 888 -21.09 7.17 27.23
CA THR A 888 -21.67 8.52 27.10
C THR A 888 -23.13 8.67 27.55
N TYR A 889 -23.73 7.65 28.19
CA TYR A 889 -25.09 7.75 28.71
C TYR A 889 -25.21 8.75 29.87
N HIS A 890 -26.34 9.43 29.93
CA HIS A 890 -26.68 10.48 30.89
C HIS A 890 -27.38 9.87 32.12
N ASN A 891 -26.66 9.68 33.22
CA ASN A 891 -27.16 9.06 34.45
C ASN A 891 -27.57 10.15 35.47
N ASP A 892 -28.34 9.74 36.47
CA ASP A 892 -28.72 10.62 37.58
C ASP A 892 -27.50 11.14 38.36
N PRO A 893 -27.54 12.35 38.95
CA PRO A 893 -26.41 12.94 39.68
C PRO A 893 -25.91 12.09 40.86
N GLY A 894 -26.79 11.25 41.42
CA GLY A 894 -26.50 10.35 42.54
C GLY A 894 -26.09 8.93 42.14
N ALA A 895 -26.07 8.59 40.84
CA ALA A 895 -25.73 7.25 40.38
C ALA A 895 -24.24 6.92 40.59
N GLY A 896 -23.94 5.74 41.15
CA GLY A 896 -22.58 5.25 41.39
C GLY A 896 -22.03 4.36 40.26
N ASP A 897 -22.93 3.63 39.61
CA ASP A 897 -22.68 2.85 38.39
C ASP A 897 -23.63 3.35 37.28
N CYS A 898 -23.26 3.14 36.02
CA CYS A 898 -24.05 3.58 34.88
C CYS A 898 -25.22 2.64 34.56
N ASP A 899 -26.43 3.20 34.45
CA ASP A 899 -27.68 2.45 34.24
C ASP A 899 -27.72 1.64 32.93
N VAL A 900 -26.90 2.01 31.94
CA VAL A 900 -26.84 1.36 30.61
C VAL A 900 -25.72 0.33 30.46
N CYS A 901 -24.60 0.47 31.18
CA CYS A 901 -23.44 -0.42 31.01
C CYS A 901 -22.94 -1.11 32.29
N GLY A 902 -23.48 -0.77 33.47
CA GLY A 902 -23.10 -1.38 34.75
C GLY A 902 -21.66 -1.10 35.20
N LEU A 903 -21.00 -0.09 34.62
CA LEU A 903 -19.65 0.34 35.00
C LEU A 903 -19.70 1.56 35.93
N PRO A 904 -18.78 1.68 36.90
CA PRO A 904 -18.74 2.79 37.84
C PRO A 904 -18.51 4.15 37.15
N ILE A 905 -19.08 5.21 37.73
CA ILE A 905 -19.11 6.58 37.20
C ILE A 905 -18.80 7.64 38.26
#